data_AF-A0A9D6Y259-F1
#
_entry.id   AF-A0A9D6Y259-F1
#
_cell.length_a   1.000
_cell.length_b   1.000
_cell.length_c   1.000
_cell.angle_alpha   90.00
_cell.angle_beta   90.00
_cell.angle_gamma   90.00
#
_symmetry.space_group_name_H-M   'P 1'
#
loop_
_entity.id
_entity.type
_entity.pdbx_description
1 polymer ?
#
loop_
_entity_poly.entity_id
_entity_poly.type
_entity_poly.pdbx_seq_one_letter_code
_entity_poly.pdbx_strand_id
1 'polypeptide(L)'
;MRLAVGADHAGFPLKTPVIRALEQDGHQVVDLGTHSTDAVDYPDYARAVGTAVRDGHVDLGLLICGSGAGVAIAANKLRGVRAALCHDLFTARQARQDDDANVLCLGARVVGLDMAVALAREFVGARFSHAERHARRLAKVAELEADELGRERAAARGRRHADPLTHPAVVGALTRLAALDAGTRLWARDASLWSGDAAAQAPIRGRLGWLTAPAAMRERLGELGSFVTSVRRDGLTDVVLLGMGGSSLAAEVLAATFGPAPGQPRLTILDTTDPATIHAVRGRVTLDRTLFLVASKSGTTAEMLALYKFFRAELAGRVARPGTHFVAITDPKTPLERLAVDDGFRHTFLNDPEIGGRFSALSCFGLVPGALLGVDLPTLLDDAVSMATRCRGFAPLRDNPGVRLGALLGGFAETGRDKVTLVLSEPLRAFGAWLEQLLTESTGKQGKGLVVIHEEPPGPRAVYGDDRLFVAIALGEDRALEASVAPLEAAGQPVVRLTLGGRSDLGGEFFRWEMATAVAGAVLGVNPFDEPNVAQAKAATSAALDAFREHGELPGVAADDVEAVARALAAAAPGDYAAFLAYLAPVPGTAAALQKLRALVRDRTRLATTLGWGPRYLHSTGQLHKGGPNTPILLVFTARDRHDLAIPGETYGFSTLKMAQALGDVATLRAAGRRAFWLPLGDAPEAALEELAAGLARRLG
;
A
#
# COMPACT_ATOMS: atom_id res chain seq x y z
N MET A 1 4.70 -9.76 45.30
CA MET A 1 4.94 -10.01 43.86
C MET A 1 3.81 -9.39 43.06
N ARG A 2 4.05 -9.02 41.81
CA ARG A 2 3.03 -8.64 40.83
C ARG A 2 2.59 -9.88 40.08
N LEU A 3 1.29 -10.16 40.07
CA LEU A 3 0.69 -11.34 39.45
C LEU A 3 -0.32 -10.90 38.40
N ALA A 4 -0.45 -11.64 37.30
CA ALA A 4 -1.57 -11.49 36.38
C ALA A 4 -2.51 -12.69 36.51
N VAL A 5 -3.82 -12.46 36.60
CA VAL A 5 -4.82 -13.53 36.62
C VAL A 5 -5.79 -13.35 35.45
N GLY A 6 -5.90 -14.36 34.60
CA GLY A 6 -6.84 -14.40 33.48
C GLY A 6 -7.79 -15.58 33.60
N ALA A 7 -9.03 -15.39 33.15
CA ALA A 7 -9.98 -16.49 33.03
C ALA A 7 -10.95 -16.27 31.87
N ASP A 8 -11.38 -17.36 31.24
CA ASP A 8 -12.54 -17.35 30.36
C ASP A 8 -13.84 -17.42 31.17
N HIS A 9 -14.98 -17.43 30.48
CA HIS A 9 -16.30 -17.51 31.09
C HIS A 9 -16.50 -18.72 32.01
N ALA A 10 -15.85 -19.85 31.70
CA ALA A 10 -15.93 -21.05 32.52
C ALA A 10 -15.04 -20.95 33.77
N GLY A 11 -13.92 -20.24 33.69
CA GLY A 11 -13.02 -19.96 34.82
C GLY A 11 -13.43 -18.80 35.71
N PHE A 12 -14.31 -17.92 35.23
CA PHE A 12 -14.77 -16.71 35.92
C PHE A 12 -15.20 -16.94 37.38
N PRO A 13 -15.99 -17.98 37.74
CA PRO A 13 -16.43 -18.19 39.12
C PRO A 13 -15.29 -18.42 40.12
N LEU A 14 -14.15 -18.99 39.68
CA LEU A 14 -12.98 -19.22 40.52
C LEU A 14 -12.00 -18.05 40.52
N LYS A 15 -12.05 -17.18 39.50
CA LYS A 15 -11.12 -16.07 39.31
C LYS A 15 -11.14 -15.10 40.49
N THR A 16 -12.31 -14.57 40.83
CA THR A 16 -12.45 -13.53 41.86
C THR A 16 -12.01 -14.01 43.26
N PRO A 17 -12.41 -15.19 43.74
CA PRO A 17 -11.91 -15.71 45.01
C PRO A 17 -10.39 -15.95 45.04
N VAL A 18 -9.80 -16.45 43.94
CA VAL A 18 -8.35 -16.68 43.84
C VAL A 18 -7.60 -15.35 43.86
N ILE A 19 -8.06 -14.33 43.13
CA ILE A 19 -7.50 -12.98 43.18
C ILE A 19 -7.50 -12.45 44.61
N ARG A 20 -8.66 -12.50 45.29
CA ARG A 20 -8.79 -11.99 46.67
C ARG A 20 -7.86 -12.70 47.65
N ALA A 21 -7.71 -14.02 47.54
CA ALA A 21 -6.82 -14.78 48.42
C ALA A 21 -5.35 -14.37 48.22
N LEU A 22 -4.91 -14.18 46.97
CA LEU A 22 -3.55 -13.73 46.67
C LEU A 22 -3.31 -12.28 47.10
N GLU A 23 -4.30 -11.40 46.97
CA GLU A 23 -4.22 -10.02 47.49
C GLU A 23 -4.13 -9.99 49.01
N GLN A 24 -4.90 -10.84 49.72
CA GLN A 24 -4.81 -10.98 51.18
C GLN A 24 -3.44 -11.47 51.64
N ASP A 25 -2.76 -12.27 50.83
CA ASP A 25 -1.39 -12.73 51.09
C ASP A 25 -0.33 -11.66 50.73
N GLY A 26 -0.75 -10.44 50.33
CA GLY A 26 0.12 -9.29 50.07
C GLY A 26 0.66 -9.18 48.64
N HIS A 27 0.08 -9.90 47.68
CA HIS A 27 0.42 -9.78 46.27
C HIS A 27 -0.35 -8.65 45.57
N GLN A 28 0.26 -8.01 44.57
CA GLN A 28 -0.45 -7.10 43.67
C GLN A 28 -0.96 -7.89 42.48
N VAL A 29 -2.27 -7.88 42.24
CA VAL A 29 -2.89 -8.69 41.19
C VAL A 29 -3.49 -7.81 40.10
N VAL A 30 -3.11 -8.08 38.85
CA VAL A 30 -3.70 -7.49 37.65
C VAL A 30 -4.71 -8.49 37.10
N ASP A 31 -5.99 -8.12 37.15
CA ASP A 31 -7.06 -8.92 36.54
C ASP A 31 -7.09 -8.67 35.03
N LEU A 32 -6.72 -9.71 34.27
CA LEU A 32 -6.73 -9.71 32.80
C LEU A 32 -7.79 -10.69 32.25
N GLY A 33 -8.72 -11.16 33.08
CA GLY A 33 -9.75 -12.14 32.68
C GLY A 33 -11.10 -11.51 32.34
N THR A 34 -12.05 -12.32 31.87
CA THR A 34 -13.44 -11.87 31.66
C THR A 34 -14.11 -11.42 32.97
N HIS A 35 -15.11 -10.54 32.89
CA HIS A 35 -15.89 -10.04 34.04
C HIS A 35 -17.32 -10.58 34.09
N SER A 36 -17.67 -11.56 33.24
CA SER A 36 -18.98 -12.20 33.22
C SER A 36 -18.89 -13.69 32.90
N THR A 37 -20.02 -14.38 33.00
CA THR A 37 -20.19 -15.78 32.56
C THR A 37 -20.56 -15.91 31.09
N ASP A 38 -20.53 -14.83 30.32
CA ASP A 38 -20.88 -14.84 28.89
C ASP A 38 -19.77 -15.48 28.08
N ALA A 39 -20.12 -16.27 27.06
CA ALA A 39 -19.16 -17.03 26.28
C ALA A 39 -18.05 -16.14 25.68
N VAL A 40 -16.80 -16.53 25.93
CA VAL A 40 -15.55 -15.92 25.44
C VAL A 40 -14.48 -16.98 25.26
N ASP A 41 -13.46 -16.68 24.47
CA ASP A 41 -12.41 -17.63 24.09
C ASP A 41 -11.15 -17.53 24.98
N TYR A 42 -10.74 -18.66 25.55
CA TYR A 42 -9.57 -18.74 26.44
C TYR A 42 -8.20 -18.32 25.82
N PRO A 43 -7.95 -18.43 24.49
CA PRO A 43 -6.65 -18.04 23.93
C PRO A 43 -6.33 -16.54 24.08
N ASP A 44 -7.33 -15.67 24.11
CA ASP A 44 -7.13 -14.22 24.26
C ASP A 44 -6.59 -13.89 25.65
N TYR A 45 -7.15 -14.52 26.67
CA TYR A 45 -6.69 -14.40 28.06
C TYR A 45 -5.31 -15.05 28.26
N ALA A 46 -5.04 -16.18 27.59
CA ALA A 46 -3.71 -16.78 27.57
C ALA A 46 -2.66 -15.83 26.98
N ARG A 47 -3.00 -15.13 25.89
CA ARG A 47 -2.15 -14.11 25.27
C ARG A 47 -1.90 -12.92 26.19
N ALA A 48 -2.94 -12.39 26.83
CA ALA A 48 -2.84 -11.24 27.72
C ALA A 48 -1.92 -11.53 28.91
N VAL A 49 -2.18 -12.63 29.64
CA VAL A 49 -1.37 -13.05 30.80
C VAL A 49 0.04 -13.46 30.37
N GLY A 50 0.18 -14.26 29.31
CA GLY A 50 1.48 -14.74 28.83
C GLY A 50 2.38 -13.59 28.35
N THR A 51 1.82 -12.58 27.69
CA THR A 51 2.55 -11.37 27.28
C THR A 51 3.03 -10.57 28.50
N ALA A 52 2.17 -10.39 29.50
CA ALA A 52 2.53 -9.67 30.72
C ALA A 52 3.67 -10.35 31.50
N VAL A 53 3.67 -11.69 31.56
CA VAL A 53 4.75 -12.48 32.20
C VAL A 53 6.04 -12.42 31.38
N ARG A 54 5.96 -12.67 30.06
CA ARG A 54 7.12 -12.65 29.16
C ARG A 54 7.85 -11.32 29.15
N ASP A 55 7.10 -10.22 29.14
CA ASP A 55 7.65 -8.87 29.03
C ASP A 55 8.08 -8.28 30.39
N GLY A 56 7.94 -9.05 31.49
CA GLY A 56 8.36 -8.64 32.84
C GLY A 56 7.45 -7.60 33.49
N HIS A 57 6.24 -7.40 32.95
CA HIS A 57 5.23 -6.53 33.56
C HIS A 57 4.69 -7.13 34.87
N VAL A 58 4.63 -8.46 34.94
CA VAL A 58 4.31 -9.22 36.16
C VAL A 58 5.34 -10.33 36.39
N ASP A 59 5.41 -10.83 37.61
CA ASP A 59 6.38 -11.85 38.02
C ASP A 59 5.90 -13.27 37.67
N LEU A 60 4.60 -13.54 37.81
CA LEU A 60 3.95 -14.82 37.49
C LEU A 60 2.52 -14.62 36.97
N GLY A 61 2.01 -15.59 36.22
CA GLY A 61 0.64 -15.61 35.70
C GLY A 61 -0.19 -16.76 36.25
N LEU A 62 -1.51 -16.56 36.32
CA LEU A 62 -2.49 -17.60 36.57
C LEU A 62 -3.58 -17.54 35.50
N LEU A 63 -3.94 -18.70 34.95
CA LEU A 63 -4.95 -18.86 33.91
C LEU A 63 -5.98 -19.88 34.36
N ILE A 64 -7.27 -19.53 34.27
CA ILE A 64 -8.36 -20.41 34.69
C ILE A 64 -9.32 -20.59 33.51
N CYS A 65 -9.52 -21.82 33.07
CA CYS A 65 -10.56 -22.13 32.08
C CYS A 65 -11.35 -23.37 32.47
N GLY A 66 -12.30 -23.82 31.64
CA GLY A 66 -13.15 -24.97 31.96
C GLY A 66 -12.38 -26.22 32.43
N SER A 67 -11.45 -26.74 31.61
CA SER A 67 -10.59 -27.88 31.98
C SER A 67 -9.16 -27.49 32.36
N GLY A 68 -8.74 -26.26 32.06
CA GLY A 68 -7.35 -25.79 32.18
C GLY A 68 -6.41 -26.28 31.07
N ALA A 69 -6.77 -27.34 30.33
CA ALA A 69 -5.91 -27.93 29.31
C ALA A 69 -5.75 -27.03 28.07
N GLY A 70 -6.86 -26.51 27.52
CA GLY A 70 -6.82 -25.65 26.34
C GLY A 70 -6.01 -24.38 26.59
N VAL A 71 -6.22 -23.73 27.74
CA VAL A 71 -5.53 -22.48 28.07
C VAL A 71 -4.04 -22.71 28.34
N ALA A 72 -3.65 -23.86 28.90
CA ALA A 72 -2.24 -24.25 29.03
C ALA A 72 -1.58 -24.47 27.66
N ILE A 73 -2.26 -25.13 26.72
CA ILE A 73 -1.75 -25.33 25.36
C ILE A 73 -1.54 -23.97 24.66
N ALA A 74 -2.52 -23.07 24.74
CA ALA A 74 -2.44 -21.75 24.14
C ALA A 74 -1.33 -20.90 24.74
N ALA A 75 -1.19 -20.89 26.07
CA ALA A 75 -0.15 -20.13 26.76
C ALA A 75 1.25 -20.60 26.37
N ASN A 76 1.48 -21.91 26.27
CA ASN A 76 2.76 -22.49 25.84
C ASN A 76 3.09 -22.26 24.35
N LYS A 77 2.20 -21.64 23.55
CA LYS A 77 2.55 -21.14 22.21
C LYS A 77 3.28 -19.79 22.24
N LEU A 78 3.29 -19.12 23.39
CA LEU A 78 3.96 -17.85 23.57
C LEU A 78 5.38 -18.11 24.05
N ARG A 79 6.38 -17.69 23.26
CA ARG A 79 7.79 -17.89 23.60
C ARG A 79 8.13 -17.27 24.95
N GLY A 80 8.90 -18.00 25.76
CA GLY A 80 9.24 -17.57 27.11
C GLY A 80 8.13 -17.79 28.15
N VAL A 81 6.98 -18.34 27.76
CA VAL A 81 5.93 -18.77 28.69
C VAL A 81 6.02 -20.28 28.90
N ARG A 82 6.13 -20.68 30.17
CA ARG A 82 6.09 -22.07 30.62
C ARG A 82 4.87 -22.24 31.50
N ALA A 83 3.76 -22.67 30.88
CA ALA A 83 2.47 -22.82 31.54
C ALA A 83 2.23 -24.28 31.98
N ALA A 84 1.88 -24.48 33.24
CA ALA A 84 1.64 -25.80 33.83
C ALA A 84 0.19 -25.97 34.27
N LEU A 85 -0.49 -27.01 33.77
CA LEU A 85 -1.81 -27.40 34.27
C LEU A 85 -1.63 -28.21 35.56
N CYS A 86 -2.24 -27.75 36.66
CA CYS A 86 -2.11 -28.43 37.95
C CYS A 86 -3.48 -28.72 38.58
N HIS A 87 -3.60 -29.89 39.19
CA HIS A 87 -4.80 -30.34 39.89
C HIS A 87 -4.56 -30.75 41.35
N ASP A 88 -3.30 -30.76 41.79
CA ASP A 88 -2.87 -31.15 43.13
C ASP A 88 -1.64 -30.32 43.57
N LEU A 89 -1.45 -30.20 44.89
CA LEU A 89 -0.41 -29.35 45.49
C LEU A 89 1.00 -29.80 45.12
N PHE A 90 1.20 -31.11 44.92
CA PHE A 90 2.50 -31.66 44.57
C PHE A 90 2.92 -31.21 43.17
N THR A 91 2.02 -31.30 42.20
CA THR A 91 2.26 -30.84 40.82
C THR A 91 2.43 -29.32 40.77
N ALA A 92 1.60 -28.55 41.50
CA ALA A 92 1.72 -27.09 41.56
C ALA A 92 3.09 -26.64 42.10
N ARG A 93 3.57 -27.27 43.18
CA ARG A 93 4.90 -27.00 43.73
C ARG A 93 6.02 -27.41 42.76
N GLN A 94 5.95 -28.61 42.22
CA GLN A 94 7.00 -29.12 41.33
C GLN A 94 7.10 -28.36 40.02
N ALA A 95 5.98 -27.97 39.40
CA ALA A 95 6.00 -27.16 38.18
C ALA A 95 6.88 -25.91 38.36
N ARG A 96 6.86 -25.30 39.55
CA ARG A 96 7.69 -24.14 39.87
C ARG A 96 9.11 -24.52 40.30
N GLN A 97 9.29 -25.57 41.10
CA GLN A 97 10.58 -26.01 41.64
C GLN A 97 11.49 -26.69 40.61
N ASP A 98 10.89 -27.46 39.70
CA ASP A 98 11.59 -28.38 38.79
C ASP A 98 11.66 -27.84 37.37
N ASP A 99 10.61 -27.13 36.92
CA ASP A 99 10.47 -26.70 35.52
C ASP A 99 10.50 -25.17 35.34
N ASP A 100 10.64 -24.42 36.44
CA ASP A 100 10.59 -22.94 36.45
C ASP A 100 9.36 -22.40 35.69
N ALA A 101 8.21 -23.06 35.83
CA ALA A 101 6.96 -22.62 35.22
C ALA A 101 6.61 -21.20 35.70
N ASN A 102 6.27 -20.32 34.77
CA ASN A 102 5.95 -18.93 35.09
C ASN A 102 4.45 -18.61 34.94
N VAL A 103 3.66 -19.59 34.51
CA VAL A 103 2.19 -19.52 34.47
C VAL A 103 1.57 -20.79 35.04
N LEU A 104 0.63 -20.64 35.98
CA LEU A 104 -0.21 -21.73 36.48
C LEU A 104 -1.52 -21.79 35.69
N CYS A 105 -1.94 -22.97 35.27
CA CYS A 105 -3.23 -23.21 34.64
C CYS A 105 -4.13 -24.07 35.53
N LEU A 106 -5.38 -23.65 35.71
CA LEU A 106 -6.38 -24.35 36.53
C LEU A 106 -7.64 -24.65 35.71
N GLY A 107 -8.23 -25.82 35.99
CA GLY A 107 -9.51 -26.24 35.42
C GLY A 107 -10.66 -26.01 36.38
N ALA A 108 -11.51 -25.02 36.10
CA ALA A 108 -12.62 -24.65 36.98
C ALA A 108 -13.71 -25.73 37.12
N ARG A 109 -13.79 -26.68 36.18
CA ARG A 109 -14.67 -27.86 36.27
C ARG A 109 -13.98 -29.06 36.91
N VAL A 110 -12.70 -28.93 37.27
CA VAL A 110 -11.84 -30.03 37.72
C VAL A 110 -11.46 -29.86 39.20
N VAL A 111 -11.12 -28.64 39.62
CA VAL A 111 -10.74 -28.35 41.01
C VAL A 111 -11.79 -27.46 41.69
N GLY A 112 -12.12 -27.80 42.93
CA GLY A 112 -12.97 -26.97 43.78
C GLY A 112 -12.27 -25.69 44.25
N LEU A 113 -13.04 -24.73 44.75
CA LEU A 113 -12.53 -23.39 45.13
C LEU A 113 -11.37 -23.44 46.14
N ASP A 114 -11.53 -24.15 47.26
CA ASP A 114 -10.50 -24.21 48.30
C ASP A 114 -9.20 -24.81 47.76
N MET A 115 -9.31 -25.81 46.89
CA MET A 115 -8.18 -26.40 46.21
C MET A 115 -7.55 -25.42 45.22
N ALA A 116 -8.34 -24.70 44.42
CA ALA A 116 -7.83 -23.70 43.48
C ALA A 116 -7.00 -22.59 44.19
N VAL A 117 -7.47 -22.11 45.34
CA VAL A 117 -6.74 -21.17 46.19
C VAL A 117 -5.46 -21.80 46.75
N ALA A 118 -5.53 -23.03 47.25
CA ALA A 118 -4.36 -23.73 47.77
C ALA A 118 -3.29 -23.96 46.69
N LEU A 119 -3.69 -24.35 45.48
CA LEU A 119 -2.80 -24.52 44.32
C LEU A 119 -2.15 -23.19 43.90
N ALA A 120 -2.93 -22.11 43.84
CA ALA A 120 -2.42 -20.78 43.52
C ALA A 120 -1.35 -20.34 44.52
N ARG A 121 -1.62 -20.50 45.82
CA ARG A 121 -0.68 -20.20 46.90
C ARG A 121 0.59 -21.04 46.83
N GLU A 122 0.44 -22.34 46.66
CA GLU A 122 1.57 -23.28 46.59
C GLU A 122 2.49 -22.95 45.41
N PHE A 123 1.92 -22.67 44.23
CA PHE A 123 2.68 -22.29 43.04
C PHE A 123 3.40 -20.94 43.20
N VAL A 124 2.72 -19.91 43.70
CA VAL A 124 3.28 -18.57 43.89
C VAL A 124 4.34 -18.55 45.00
N GLY A 125 4.16 -19.37 46.04
CA GLY A 125 5.10 -19.52 47.15
C GLY A 125 6.35 -20.31 46.77
N ALA A 126 6.24 -21.25 45.84
CA ALA A 126 7.36 -22.07 45.39
C ALA A 126 8.45 -21.26 44.66
N ARG A 127 9.69 -21.76 44.69
CA ARG A 127 10.87 -21.18 44.04
C ARG A 127 11.58 -22.24 43.25
N PHE A 128 12.15 -21.88 42.10
CA PHE A 128 12.97 -22.80 41.33
C PHE A 128 14.11 -23.33 42.20
N SER A 129 14.31 -24.65 42.21
CA SER A 129 15.22 -25.27 43.17
C SER A 129 16.70 -25.12 42.80
N HIS A 130 16.99 -24.72 41.56
CA HIS A 130 18.34 -24.64 40.99
C HIS A 130 19.15 -25.94 41.07
N ALA A 131 18.52 -27.09 41.37
CA ALA A 131 19.19 -28.38 41.37
C ALA A 131 19.76 -28.66 39.97
N GLU A 132 20.97 -29.23 39.90
CA GLU A 132 21.69 -29.46 38.63
C GLU A 132 20.82 -30.19 37.60
N ARG A 133 20.10 -31.24 38.03
CA ARG A 133 19.16 -31.97 37.16
C ARG A 133 18.01 -31.11 36.61
N HIS A 134 17.52 -30.11 37.35
CA HIS A 134 16.41 -29.23 36.95
C HIS A 134 16.90 -28.11 36.03
N ALA A 135 18.01 -27.45 36.39
CA ALA A 135 18.66 -26.46 35.55
C ALA A 135 19.04 -27.04 34.18
N ARG A 136 19.57 -28.27 34.14
CA ARG A 136 19.88 -28.99 32.90
C ARG A 136 18.64 -29.27 32.05
N ARG A 137 17.51 -29.68 32.65
CA ARG A 137 16.27 -29.94 31.91
C ARG A 137 15.66 -28.64 31.37
N LEU A 138 15.66 -27.58 32.17
CA LEU A 138 15.20 -26.26 31.76
C LEU A 138 16.04 -25.72 30.59
N ALA A 139 17.36 -25.91 30.62
CA ALA A 139 18.24 -25.58 29.50
C ALA A 139 17.85 -26.35 28.23
N LYS A 140 17.54 -27.65 28.32
CA LYS A 140 17.04 -28.44 27.18
C LYS A 140 15.69 -27.95 26.65
N VAL A 141 14.78 -27.51 27.52
CA VAL A 141 13.50 -26.91 27.10
C VAL A 141 13.76 -25.60 26.35
N ALA A 142 14.68 -24.77 26.83
CA ALA A 142 15.11 -23.56 26.12
C ALA A 142 15.82 -23.87 24.80
N GLU A 143 16.60 -24.96 24.73
CA GLU A 143 17.19 -25.46 23.47
C GLU A 143 16.11 -25.89 22.48
N LEU A 144 15.03 -26.56 22.90
CA LEU A 144 13.90 -26.89 22.01
C LEU A 144 13.25 -25.64 21.43
N GLU A 145 13.04 -24.59 22.24
CA GLU A 145 12.55 -23.29 21.76
C GLU A 145 13.54 -22.64 20.77
N ALA A 146 14.84 -22.72 21.07
CA ALA A 146 15.91 -22.16 20.23
C ALA A 146 16.13 -22.96 18.93
N ASP A 147 15.92 -24.27 18.93
CA ASP A 147 16.05 -25.16 17.77
C ASP A 147 14.87 -25.02 16.82
N GLU A 148 13.64 -24.83 17.32
CA GLU A 148 12.50 -24.42 16.47
C GLU A 148 12.75 -23.05 15.85
N LEU A 149 13.26 -22.09 16.61
CA LEU A 149 13.72 -20.80 16.07
C LEU A 149 14.86 -20.99 15.07
N GLY A 150 15.78 -21.91 15.34
CA GLY A 150 16.89 -22.29 14.49
C GLY A 150 16.41 -22.91 13.18
N ARG A 151 15.34 -23.72 13.21
CA ARG A 151 14.69 -24.34 12.05
C ARG A 151 13.84 -23.36 11.26
N GLU A 152 13.09 -22.47 11.89
CA GLU A 152 12.42 -21.34 11.22
C GLU A 152 13.46 -20.42 10.55
N ARG A 153 14.55 -20.11 11.28
CA ARG A 153 15.68 -19.33 10.75
C ARG A 153 16.49 -20.11 9.73
N ALA A 154 16.56 -21.43 9.77
CA ALA A 154 17.26 -22.28 8.80
C ALA A 154 16.41 -22.53 7.55
N ALA A 155 15.09 -22.61 7.67
CA ALA A 155 14.16 -22.50 6.56
C ALA A 155 14.26 -21.11 5.90
N ALA A 156 14.54 -20.06 6.68
CA ALA A 156 14.88 -18.74 6.17
C ALA A 156 16.34 -18.63 5.64
N ARG A 157 17.32 -19.34 6.22
CA ARG A 157 18.77 -19.29 5.87
C ARG A 157 19.21 -20.33 4.83
N GLY A 158 18.38 -21.30 4.48
CA GLY A 158 18.64 -22.26 3.38
C GLY A 158 18.79 -21.56 2.02
N ARG A 159 18.44 -20.27 1.96
CA ARG A 159 18.78 -19.34 0.89
C ARG A 159 19.90 -18.42 1.42
N ARG A 160 21.17 -18.79 1.26
CA ARG A 160 22.29 -17.88 1.55
C ARG A 160 22.33 -16.78 0.47
N HIS A 161 21.51 -15.76 0.65
CA HIS A 161 21.65 -14.47 -0.04
C HIS A 161 22.11 -13.42 0.97
N ALA A 162 22.92 -12.46 0.52
CA ALA A 162 23.36 -11.36 1.36
C ALA A 162 22.14 -10.52 1.77
N ASP A 163 21.91 -10.33 3.08
CA ASP A 163 20.82 -9.47 3.56
C ASP A 163 21.02 -8.05 3.02
N PRO A 164 20.11 -7.51 2.19
CA PRO A 164 20.25 -6.17 1.59
C PRO A 164 20.45 -5.07 2.64
N LEU A 165 20.01 -5.27 3.89
CA LEU A 165 20.25 -4.33 4.98
C LEU A 165 21.71 -4.17 5.38
N THR A 166 22.54 -5.16 5.08
CA THR A 166 23.97 -5.13 5.38
C THR A 166 24.78 -4.39 4.32
N HIS A 167 24.14 -3.99 3.21
CA HIS A 167 24.80 -3.22 2.17
C HIS A 167 25.29 -1.87 2.74
N PRO A 168 26.56 -1.45 2.49
CA PRO A 168 27.14 -0.27 3.12
C PRO A 168 26.32 1.01 2.94
N ALA A 169 25.70 1.20 1.77
CA ALA A 169 24.85 2.37 1.53
C ALA A 169 23.56 2.36 2.37
N VAL A 170 22.99 1.18 2.62
CA VAL A 170 21.78 1.01 3.44
C VAL A 170 22.11 1.19 4.92
N VAL A 171 23.25 0.64 5.36
CA VAL A 171 23.79 0.90 6.71
C VAL A 171 24.02 2.41 6.91
N GLY A 172 24.65 3.07 5.94
CA GLY A 172 24.86 4.52 5.97
C GLY A 172 23.55 5.32 6.06
N ALA A 173 22.54 4.95 5.27
CA ALA A 173 21.21 5.56 5.34
C ALA A 173 20.56 5.35 6.72
N LEU A 174 20.59 4.13 7.27
CA LEU A 174 20.08 3.83 8.62
C LEU A 174 20.81 4.62 9.70
N THR A 175 22.13 4.75 9.63
CA THR A 175 22.93 5.56 10.57
C THR A 175 22.53 7.03 10.51
N ARG A 176 22.36 7.61 9.31
CA ARG A 176 21.88 9.00 9.16
C ARG A 176 20.48 9.19 9.71
N LEU A 177 19.55 8.28 9.40
CA LEU A 177 18.18 8.31 9.91
C LEU A 177 18.13 8.20 11.45
N ALA A 178 19.03 7.41 12.03
CA ALA A 178 19.18 7.33 13.49
C ALA A 178 19.73 8.60 14.11
N ALA A 179 20.76 9.20 13.51
CA ALA A 179 21.30 10.49 13.96
C ALA A 179 20.28 11.62 13.87
N LEU A 180 19.36 11.54 12.89
CA LEU A 180 18.28 12.50 12.71
C LEU A 180 17.07 12.24 13.61
N ASP A 181 17.02 11.13 14.36
CA ASP A 181 15.83 10.66 15.08
C ASP A 181 14.58 10.63 14.18
N ALA A 182 14.77 10.17 12.93
CA ALA A 182 13.79 10.33 11.85
C ALA A 182 12.45 9.66 12.18
N GLY A 183 12.46 8.51 12.86
CA GLY A 183 11.24 7.82 13.29
C GLY A 183 10.40 8.68 14.22
N THR A 184 10.99 9.18 15.31
CA THR A 184 10.30 10.02 16.30
C THR A 184 9.83 11.34 15.69
N ARG A 185 10.69 12.02 14.95
CA ARG A 185 10.39 13.32 14.33
C ARG A 185 9.29 13.25 13.29
N LEU A 186 9.26 12.19 12.47
CA LEU A 186 8.18 11.96 11.52
C LEU A 186 6.83 11.83 12.24
N TRP A 187 6.76 11.04 13.31
CA TRP A 187 5.54 10.91 14.13
C TRP A 187 5.18 12.20 14.88
N ALA A 188 6.16 13.03 15.23
CA ALA A 188 5.95 14.37 15.78
C ALA A 188 5.56 15.42 14.72
N ARG A 189 5.38 15.00 13.45
CA ARG A 189 5.09 15.87 12.30
C ARG A 189 6.14 16.97 12.10
N ASP A 190 7.40 16.69 12.42
CA ASP A 190 8.49 17.64 12.26
C ASP A 190 8.93 17.72 10.79
N ALA A 191 8.42 18.74 10.10
CA ALA A 191 8.73 19.02 8.70
C ALA A 191 10.21 19.32 8.42
N SER A 192 11.00 19.68 9.44
CA SER A 192 12.43 19.93 9.26
C SER A 192 13.24 18.66 8.99
N LEU A 193 12.60 17.49 9.02
CA LEU A 193 13.16 16.24 8.52
C LEU A 193 13.39 16.26 6.99
N TRP A 194 12.60 17.02 6.24
CA TRP A 194 12.69 17.08 4.77
C TRP A 194 13.13 18.44 4.23
N SER A 195 12.90 19.53 4.96
CA SER A 195 13.27 20.87 4.50
C SER A 195 13.68 21.80 5.64
N GLY A 196 14.85 22.44 5.48
CA GLY A 196 15.27 23.55 6.33
C GLY A 196 14.55 24.87 6.03
N ASP A 197 13.83 24.96 4.90
CA ASP A 197 13.08 26.16 4.52
C ASP A 197 11.76 26.25 5.29
N ALA A 198 11.62 27.32 6.08
CA ALA A 198 10.43 27.60 6.88
C ALA A 198 9.16 27.73 6.02
N ALA A 199 9.26 28.24 4.78
CA ALA A 199 8.11 28.38 3.88
C ALA A 199 7.60 27.01 3.40
N ALA A 200 8.49 26.03 3.18
CA ALA A 200 8.13 24.67 2.82
C ALA A 200 7.61 23.83 4.00
N GLN A 201 8.01 24.15 5.24
CA GLN A 201 7.65 23.34 6.41
C GLN A 201 6.15 23.35 6.75
N ALA A 202 5.48 24.51 6.69
CA ALA A 202 4.05 24.59 7.00
C ALA A 202 3.18 23.70 6.06
N PRO A 203 3.35 23.77 4.72
CA PRO A 203 2.69 22.85 3.79
C PRO A 203 2.97 21.38 4.07
N ILE A 204 4.21 21.02 4.46
CA ILE A 204 4.55 19.63 4.82
C ILE A 204 3.75 19.16 6.03
N ARG A 205 3.68 19.96 7.12
CA ARG A 205 2.92 19.57 8.33
C ARG A 205 1.45 19.31 8.00
N GLY A 206 0.87 20.15 7.13
CA GLY A 206 -0.49 19.99 6.61
C GLY A 206 -0.65 18.88 5.56
N ARG A 207 0.31 17.95 5.43
CA ARG A 207 0.24 16.77 4.55
C ARG A 207 0.56 15.45 5.28
N LEU A 208 0.62 15.47 6.61
CA LEU A 208 0.96 14.32 7.46
C LEU A 208 -0.25 13.69 8.17
N GLY A 209 -1.49 14.01 7.75
CA GLY A 209 -2.71 13.41 8.30
C GLY A 209 -2.81 11.89 8.09
N TRP A 210 -2.14 11.36 7.05
CA TRP A 210 -2.14 9.93 6.70
C TRP A 210 -1.58 9.04 7.82
N LEU A 211 -0.71 9.57 8.71
CA LEU A 211 -0.15 8.83 9.84
C LEU A 211 -1.22 8.28 10.80
N THR A 212 -2.35 8.98 10.91
CA THR A 212 -3.46 8.64 11.81
C THR A 212 -4.73 8.26 11.06
N ALA A 213 -4.74 8.33 9.73
CA ALA A 213 -5.89 8.04 8.89
C ALA A 213 -6.50 6.65 9.12
N PRO A 214 -5.72 5.56 9.31
CA PRO A 214 -6.32 4.23 9.52
C PRO A 214 -7.21 4.17 10.77
N ALA A 215 -6.74 4.75 11.88
CA ALA A 215 -7.49 4.80 13.13
C ALA A 215 -8.73 5.71 13.00
N ALA A 216 -8.57 6.89 12.39
CA ALA A 216 -9.68 7.82 12.18
C ALA A 216 -10.78 7.23 11.27
N MET A 217 -10.39 6.50 10.22
CA MET A 217 -11.35 5.87 9.32
C MET A 217 -12.05 4.66 9.94
N ARG A 218 -11.45 4.01 10.95
CA ARG A 218 -12.12 2.95 11.72
C ARG A 218 -13.37 3.47 12.43
N GLU A 219 -13.34 4.71 12.92
CA GLU A 219 -14.49 5.36 13.55
C GLU A 219 -15.62 5.67 12.55
N ARG A 220 -15.32 5.73 11.24
CA ARG A 220 -16.28 6.01 10.16
C ARG A 220 -16.89 4.76 9.52
N LEU A 221 -16.56 3.55 9.99
CA LEU A 221 -17.08 2.31 9.42
C LEU A 221 -18.62 2.25 9.43
N GLY A 222 -19.27 2.81 10.46
CA GLY A 222 -20.73 2.88 10.53
C GLY A 222 -21.37 3.74 9.42
N GLU A 223 -20.73 4.87 9.08
CA GLU A 223 -21.17 5.75 7.98
C GLU A 223 -21.07 5.01 6.64
N LEU A 224 -19.91 4.38 6.38
CA LEU A 224 -19.66 3.63 5.15
C LEU A 224 -20.64 2.45 4.99
N GLY A 225 -20.86 1.68 6.06
CA GLY A 225 -21.82 0.57 6.07
C GLY A 225 -23.26 1.01 5.79
N SER A 226 -23.69 2.12 6.42
CA SER A 226 -25.02 2.69 6.19
C SER A 226 -25.20 3.15 4.74
N PHE A 227 -24.16 3.76 4.18
CA PHE A 227 -24.15 4.20 2.79
C PHE A 227 -24.26 3.01 1.81
N VAL A 228 -23.45 1.96 2.01
CA VAL A 228 -23.51 0.73 1.19
C VAL A 228 -24.90 0.09 1.26
N THR A 229 -25.51 -0.01 2.44
CA THR A 229 -26.88 -0.51 2.58
C THR A 229 -27.88 0.34 1.78
N SER A 230 -27.73 1.66 1.75
CA SER A 230 -28.60 2.54 0.95
C SER A 230 -28.46 2.30 -0.55
N VAL A 231 -27.23 2.08 -1.05
CA VAL A 231 -26.95 1.80 -2.46
C VAL A 231 -27.58 0.48 -2.88
N ARG A 232 -27.47 -0.56 -2.04
CA ARG A 232 -28.07 -1.88 -2.29
C ARG A 232 -29.59 -1.84 -2.26
N ARG A 233 -30.17 -1.15 -1.27
CA ARG A 233 -31.62 -0.98 -1.15
C ARG A 233 -32.21 -0.32 -2.40
N ASP A 234 -31.52 0.65 -2.96
CA ASP A 234 -31.97 1.39 -4.15
C ASP A 234 -31.64 0.66 -5.47
N GLY A 235 -31.12 -0.58 -5.41
CA GLY A 235 -30.99 -1.47 -6.56
C GLY A 235 -29.84 -1.14 -7.52
N LEU A 236 -28.88 -0.31 -7.09
CA LEU A 236 -27.69 0.06 -7.87
C LEU A 236 -26.73 -1.12 -7.94
N THR A 237 -26.35 -1.52 -9.16
CA THR A 237 -25.55 -2.72 -9.45
C THR A 237 -24.16 -2.43 -10.00
N ASP A 238 -23.95 -1.20 -10.44
CA ASP A 238 -22.72 -0.77 -11.10
C ASP A 238 -22.21 0.50 -10.41
N VAL A 239 -20.89 0.58 -10.24
CA VAL A 239 -20.19 1.75 -9.75
C VAL A 239 -19.11 2.11 -10.76
N VAL A 240 -19.09 3.36 -11.21
CA VAL A 240 -18.02 3.90 -12.05
C VAL A 240 -17.31 5.02 -11.30
N LEU A 241 -16.04 4.85 -11.00
CA LEU A 241 -15.22 5.89 -10.38
C LEU A 241 -14.65 6.81 -11.45
N LEU A 242 -14.95 8.11 -11.32
CA LEU A 242 -14.49 9.20 -12.17
C LEU A 242 -13.44 9.99 -11.38
N GLY A 243 -12.16 9.75 -11.66
CA GLY A 243 -11.05 10.32 -10.90
C GLY A 243 -9.72 10.13 -11.60
N MET A 244 -8.66 10.73 -11.06
CA MET A 244 -7.30 10.61 -11.59
C MET A 244 -6.29 10.42 -10.47
N GLY A 245 -5.23 9.65 -10.74
CA GLY A 245 -4.09 9.46 -9.84
C GLY A 245 -4.51 8.97 -8.46
N GLY A 246 -4.29 9.80 -7.42
CA GLY A 246 -4.49 9.38 -6.03
C GLY A 246 -5.95 9.12 -5.69
N SER A 247 -6.86 9.65 -6.50
CA SER A 247 -8.30 9.44 -6.37
C SER A 247 -8.81 8.17 -7.07
N SER A 248 -7.99 7.46 -7.86
CA SER A 248 -8.39 6.25 -8.60
C SER A 248 -7.54 5.02 -8.29
N LEU A 249 -6.22 5.17 -8.14
CA LEU A 249 -5.29 4.03 -8.12
C LEU A 249 -5.49 3.10 -6.92
N ALA A 250 -5.70 3.62 -5.70
CA ALA A 250 -5.97 2.76 -4.54
C ALA A 250 -7.26 1.94 -4.71
N ALA A 251 -8.30 2.54 -5.30
CA ALA A 251 -9.54 1.86 -5.62
C ALA A 251 -9.34 0.78 -6.70
N GLU A 252 -8.46 1.02 -7.68
CA GLU A 252 -8.06 0.03 -8.69
C GLU A 252 -7.35 -1.17 -8.05
N VAL A 253 -6.44 -0.92 -7.10
CA VAL A 253 -5.79 -2.00 -6.32
C VAL A 253 -6.84 -2.83 -5.61
N LEU A 254 -7.76 -2.20 -4.88
CA LEU A 254 -8.81 -2.92 -4.16
C LEU A 254 -9.71 -3.73 -5.11
N ALA A 255 -10.12 -3.12 -6.23
CA ALA A 255 -10.95 -3.78 -7.25
C ALA A 255 -10.26 -5.02 -7.84
N ALA A 256 -9.00 -4.89 -8.24
CA ALA A 256 -8.23 -5.98 -8.84
C ALA A 256 -7.89 -7.08 -7.83
N THR A 257 -7.58 -6.70 -6.59
CA THR A 257 -7.16 -7.65 -5.56
C THR A 257 -8.33 -8.39 -4.92
N PHE A 258 -9.48 -7.77 -4.68
CA PHE A 258 -10.60 -8.42 -3.98
C PHE A 258 -11.71 -8.89 -4.93
N GLY A 259 -11.99 -8.14 -5.99
CA GLY A 259 -13.21 -8.29 -6.76
C GLY A 259 -14.47 -7.96 -5.94
N PRO A 260 -15.65 -7.86 -6.57
CA PRO A 260 -16.88 -7.54 -5.87
C PRO A 260 -17.34 -8.73 -5.01
N ALA A 261 -17.64 -8.47 -3.74
CA ALA A 261 -18.25 -9.47 -2.87
C ALA A 261 -19.68 -9.83 -3.33
N PRO A 262 -20.21 -11.01 -2.99
CA PRO A 262 -21.56 -11.41 -3.38
C PRO A 262 -22.63 -10.37 -3.01
N GLY A 263 -23.41 -9.93 -4.00
CA GLY A 263 -24.49 -8.96 -3.81
C GLY A 263 -24.04 -7.50 -3.66
N GLN A 264 -22.76 -7.21 -3.91
CA GLN A 264 -22.21 -5.85 -4.03
C GLN A 264 -22.12 -5.41 -5.50
N PRO A 265 -22.15 -4.10 -5.79
CA PRO A 265 -22.02 -3.59 -7.14
C PRO A 265 -20.63 -3.88 -7.73
N ARG A 266 -20.57 -3.94 -9.07
CA ARG A 266 -19.30 -3.99 -9.80
C ARG A 266 -18.66 -2.62 -9.82
N LEU A 267 -17.38 -2.54 -9.44
CA LEU A 267 -16.59 -1.30 -9.51
C LEU A 267 -15.77 -1.26 -10.80
N THR A 268 -15.92 -0.19 -11.58
CA THR A 268 -15.09 0.12 -12.76
C THR A 268 -14.36 1.44 -12.52
N ILE A 269 -13.04 1.44 -12.73
CA ILE A 269 -12.22 2.65 -12.65
C ILE A 269 -12.19 3.29 -14.04
N LEU A 270 -12.54 4.58 -14.12
CA LEU A 270 -12.48 5.37 -15.34
C LEU A 270 -11.64 6.62 -15.10
N ASP A 271 -10.35 6.48 -15.37
CA ASP A 271 -9.32 7.50 -15.18
C ASP A 271 -8.55 7.76 -16.49
N THR A 272 -9.31 7.87 -17.58
CA THR A 272 -8.80 8.30 -18.87
C THR A 272 -9.77 9.24 -19.57
N THR A 273 -9.24 10.06 -20.48
CA THR A 273 -9.99 10.89 -21.43
C THR A 273 -10.13 10.22 -22.79
N ASP A 274 -9.68 8.96 -22.93
CA ASP A 274 -9.79 8.20 -24.16
C ASP A 274 -11.25 7.88 -24.53
N PRO A 275 -11.77 8.40 -25.66
CA PRO A 275 -13.19 8.28 -26.01
C PRO A 275 -13.61 6.83 -26.28
N ALA A 276 -12.73 5.99 -26.82
CA ALA A 276 -13.03 4.58 -27.03
C ALA A 276 -13.22 3.83 -25.69
N THR A 277 -12.37 4.13 -24.70
CA THR A 277 -12.47 3.59 -23.35
C THR A 277 -13.73 4.07 -22.64
N ILE A 278 -14.03 5.37 -22.72
CA ILE A 278 -15.26 5.95 -22.14
C ILE A 278 -16.51 5.32 -22.77
N HIS A 279 -16.54 5.19 -24.10
CA HIS A 279 -17.62 4.53 -24.83
C HIS A 279 -17.78 3.07 -24.40
N ALA A 280 -16.69 2.32 -24.26
CA ALA A 280 -16.71 0.93 -23.82
C ALA A 280 -17.27 0.78 -22.39
N VAL A 281 -16.87 1.65 -21.46
CA VAL A 281 -17.43 1.66 -20.10
C VAL A 281 -18.91 2.01 -20.13
N ARG A 282 -19.29 3.05 -20.88
CA ARG A 282 -20.69 3.44 -21.04
C ARG A 282 -21.55 2.30 -21.57
N GLY A 283 -21.07 1.52 -22.54
CA GLY A 283 -21.79 0.38 -23.12
C GLY A 283 -21.92 -0.84 -22.19
N ARG A 284 -21.08 -0.95 -21.15
CA ARG A 284 -21.11 -2.08 -20.19
C ARG A 284 -22.06 -1.86 -19.01
N VAL A 285 -22.39 -0.61 -18.70
CA VAL A 285 -23.17 -0.25 -17.51
C VAL A 285 -24.62 0.06 -17.84
N THR A 286 -25.52 -0.27 -16.92
CA THR A 286 -26.94 0.08 -16.97
C THR A 286 -27.16 1.38 -16.20
N LEU A 287 -27.34 2.50 -16.90
CA LEU A 287 -27.24 3.84 -16.28
C LEU A 287 -28.18 4.09 -15.11
N ASP A 288 -29.45 3.70 -15.24
CA ASP A 288 -30.47 3.83 -14.19
C ASP A 288 -30.18 2.92 -12.97
N ARG A 289 -29.16 2.07 -13.06
CA ARG A 289 -28.65 1.23 -11.97
C ARG A 289 -27.17 1.48 -11.66
N THR A 290 -26.61 2.57 -12.17
CA THR A 290 -25.21 2.93 -11.98
C THR A 290 -25.05 4.06 -10.98
N LEU A 291 -24.07 3.94 -10.09
CA LEU A 291 -23.56 5.00 -9.23
C LEU A 291 -22.23 5.51 -9.78
N PHE A 292 -22.04 6.83 -9.84
CA PHE A 292 -20.82 7.48 -10.27
C PHE A 292 -20.12 8.10 -9.06
N LEU A 293 -18.89 7.65 -8.76
CA LEU A 293 -18.06 8.25 -7.73
C LEU A 293 -17.20 9.35 -8.37
N VAL A 294 -17.56 10.61 -8.12
CA VAL A 294 -16.84 11.79 -8.60
C VAL A 294 -15.76 12.12 -7.57
N ALA A 295 -14.52 11.72 -7.86
CA ALA A 295 -13.42 11.73 -6.89
C ALA A 295 -12.32 12.72 -7.29
N SER A 296 -12.16 13.78 -6.49
CA SER A 296 -11.07 14.75 -6.65
C SER A 296 -10.83 15.52 -5.36
N LYS A 297 -9.57 15.56 -4.90
CA LYS A 297 -9.17 16.35 -3.74
C LYS A 297 -9.49 17.84 -3.93
N SER A 298 -9.05 18.44 -5.04
CA SER A 298 -9.25 19.87 -5.32
C SER A 298 -10.65 20.20 -5.84
N GLY A 299 -11.35 19.22 -6.42
CA GLY A 299 -12.61 19.41 -7.11
C GLY A 299 -12.49 20.11 -8.47
N THR A 300 -11.27 20.27 -9.00
CA THR A 300 -10.99 21.05 -10.23
C THR A 300 -10.30 20.23 -11.33
N THR A 301 -10.11 18.92 -11.13
CA THR A 301 -9.45 18.05 -12.10
C THR A 301 -10.24 17.99 -13.41
N ALA A 302 -9.64 18.44 -14.52
CA ALA A 302 -10.32 18.64 -15.79
C ALA A 302 -10.94 17.35 -16.34
N GLU A 303 -10.23 16.24 -16.23
CA GLU A 303 -10.66 14.95 -16.73
C GLU A 303 -11.87 14.41 -15.96
N MET A 304 -11.84 14.55 -14.62
CA MET A 304 -12.97 14.22 -13.76
C MET A 304 -14.21 15.06 -14.12
N LEU A 305 -14.03 16.37 -14.31
CA LEU A 305 -15.14 17.27 -14.66
C LEU A 305 -15.73 16.93 -16.04
N ALA A 306 -14.89 16.62 -17.03
CA ALA A 306 -15.35 16.20 -18.35
C ALA A 306 -16.16 14.89 -18.28
N LEU A 307 -15.67 13.90 -17.54
CA LEU A 307 -16.38 12.63 -17.31
C LEU A 307 -17.70 12.84 -16.57
N TYR A 308 -17.71 13.68 -15.53
CA TYR A 308 -18.93 14.04 -14.81
C TYR A 308 -19.97 14.66 -15.74
N LYS A 309 -19.59 15.69 -16.51
CA LYS A 309 -20.46 16.36 -17.48
C LYS A 309 -21.06 15.36 -18.46
N PHE A 310 -20.25 14.45 -19.00
CA PHE A 310 -20.68 13.42 -19.93
C PHE A 310 -21.73 12.48 -19.33
N PHE A 311 -21.44 11.84 -18.18
CA PHE A 311 -22.39 10.90 -17.57
C PHE A 311 -23.64 11.59 -16.99
N ARG A 312 -23.51 12.85 -16.57
CA ARG A 312 -24.66 13.67 -16.14
C ARG A 312 -25.63 13.90 -17.29
N ALA A 313 -25.12 14.25 -18.48
CA ALA A 313 -25.95 14.40 -19.67
C ALA A 313 -26.53 13.05 -20.12
N GLU A 314 -25.77 11.96 -20.04
CA GLU A 314 -26.28 10.63 -20.34
C GLU A 314 -27.43 10.19 -19.42
N LEU A 315 -27.46 10.62 -18.15
CA LEU A 315 -28.57 10.33 -17.24
C LEU A 315 -29.77 11.28 -17.42
N ALA A 316 -29.59 12.44 -18.05
CA ALA A 316 -30.64 13.43 -18.24
C ALA A 316 -31.81 12.84 -19.04
N GLY A 317 -33.03 12.98 -18.52
CA GLY A 317 -34.23 12.40 -19.12
C GLY A 317 -34.37 10.88 -19.03
N ARG A 318 -33.34 10.15 -18.55
CA ARG A 318 -33.40 8.69 -18.32
C ARG A 318 -33.86 8.34 -16.91
N VAL A 319 -33.51 9.17 -15.93
CA VAL A 319 -33.94 9.02 -14.52
C VAL A 319 -34.51 10.34 -14.00
N ALA A 320 -35.45 10.26 -13.06
CA ALA A 320 -36.14 11.44 -12.52
C ALA A 320 -35.20 12.39 -11.76
N ARG A 321 -34.19 11.84 -11.07
CA ARG A 321 -33.21 12.62 -10.29
C ARG A 321 -31.78 12.18 -10.65
N PRO A 322 -31.18 12.69 -11.72
CA PRO A 322 -29.83 12.31 -12.13
C PRO A 322 -28.79 12.49 -11.02
N GLY A 323 -28.90 13.55 -10.21
CA GLY A 323 -28.00 13.80 -9.07
C GLY A 323 -27.88 12.63 -8.10
N THR A 324 -28.96 11.87 -7.84
CA THR A 324 -28.91 10.75 -6.90
C THR A 324 -28.11 9.54 -7.40
N HIS A 325 -27.58 9.60 -8.62
CA HIS A 325 -26.62 8.64 -9.16
C HIS A 325 -25.17 9.08 -9.00
N PHE A 326 -24.90 10.23 -8.37
CA PHE A 326 -23.55 10.75 -8.15
C PHE A 326 -23.23 10.86 -6.67
N VAL A 327 -21.97 10.62 -6.34
CA VAL A 327 -21.38 10.81 -5.01
C VAL A 327 -20.08 11.57 -5.18
N ALA A 328 -19.86 12.58 -4.33
CA ALA A 328 -18.60 13.31 -4.32
C ALA A 328 -17.66 12.72 -3.25
N ILE A 329 -16.39 12.53 -3.60
CA ILE A 329 -15.30 12.29 -2.63
C ILE A 329 -14.30 13.42 -2.82
N THR A 330 -14.22 14.32 -1.85
CA THR A 330 -13.47 15.57 -1.97
C THR A 330 -13.07 16.13 -0.61
N ASP A 331 -12.20 17.12 -0.60
CA ASP A 331 -11.90 17.88 0.62
C ASP A 331 -13.02 18.91 0.92
N PRO A 332 -13.13 19.39 2.16
CA PRO A 332 -14.06 20.47 2.52
C PRO A 332 -13.81 21.76 1.72
N LYS A 333 -14.89 22.49 1.46
CA LYS A 333 -14.93 23.83 0.83
C LYS A 333 -14.46 23.87 -0.63
N THR A 334 -14.46 22.74 -1.32
CA THR A 334 -14.04 22.64 -2.72
C THR A 334 -15.18 23.01 -3.69
N PRO A 335 -14.86 23.33 -4.95
CA PRO A 335 -15.87 23.44 -6.01
C PRO A 335 -16.69 22.16 -6.20
N LEU A 336 -16.11 20.99 -5.97
CA LEU A 336 -16.82 19.71 -6.10
C LEU A 336 -17.83 19.49 -4.96
N GLU A 337 -17.54 19.95 -3.74
CA GLU A 337 -18.53 19.94 -2.66
C GLU A 337 -19.74 20.82 -3.03
N ARG A 338 -19.49 22.03 -3.55
CA ARG A 338 -20.56 22.92 -4.01
C ARG A 338 -21.35 22.32 -5.16
N LEU A 339 -20.66 21.78 -6.17
CA LEU A 339 -21.28 21.07 -7.28
C LEU A 339 -22.18 19.94 -6.77
N ALA A 340 -21.74 19.15 -5.80
CA ALA A 340 -22.52 18.06 -5.24
C ALA A 340 -23.83 18.55 -4.61
N VAL A 341 -23.81 19.70 -3.93
CA VAL A 341 -25.01 20.34 -3.38
C VAL A 341 -25.92 20.85 -4.49
N ASP A 342 -25.37 21.66 -5.40
CA ASP A 342 -26.11 22.32 -6.48
C ASP A 342 -26.80 21.31 -7.41
N ASP A 343 -26.11 20.20 -7.70
CA ASP A 343 -26.58 19.17 -8.60
C ASP A 343 -27.32 18.01 -7.92
N GLY A 344 -27.55 18.09 -6.60
CA GLY A 344 -28.35 17.16 -5.82
C GLY A 344 -27.75 15.76 -5.71
N PHE A 345 -26.45 15.67 -5.44
CA PHE A 345 -25.74 14.39 -5.29
C PHE A 345 -26.32 13.58 -4.13
N ARG A 346 -26.22 12.25 -4.25
CA ARG A 346 -26.70 11.31 -3.23
C ARG A 346 -26.00 11.50 -1.89
N HIS A 347 -24.68 11.72 -1.92
CA HIS A 347 -23.85 11.87 -0.73
C HIS A 347 -22.55 12.59 -1.09
N THR A 348 -21.95 13.24 -0.08
CA THR A 348 -20.62 13.84 -0.18
C THR A 348 -19.76 13.31 0.96
N PHE A 349 -18.72 12.56 0.63
CA PHE A 349 -17.69 12.14 1.58
C PHE A 349 -16.60 13.19 1.66
N LEU A 350 -16.56 13.91 2.77
CA LEU A 350 -15.48 14.84 3.07
C LEU A 350 -14.26 14.09 3.59
N ASN A 351 -13.13 14.30 2.91
CA ASN A 351 -11.83 13.75 3.27
C ASN A 351 -11.06 14.71 4.20
N ASP A 352 -10.07 14.20 4.92
CA ASP A 352 -9.15 15.04 5.70
C ASP A 352 -8.20 15.79 4.74
N PRO A 353 -8.24 17.15 4.70
CA PRO A 353 -7.38 17.93 3.81
C PRO A 353 -5.88 17.79 4.13
N GLU A 354 -5.53 17.33 5.34
CA GLU A 354 -4.15 17.04 5.73
C GLU A 354 -3.59 15.75 5.12
N ILE A 355 -4.38 15.02 4.32
CA ILE A 355 -3.94 13.81 3.62
C ILE A 355 -3.60 14.16 2.16
N GLY A 356 -2.35 13.98 1.74
CA GLY A 356 -1.95 14.14 0.34
C GLY A 356 -2.64 13.12 -0.59
N GLY A 357 -2.92 13.47 -1.84
CA GLY A 357 -3.68 12.60 -2.76
C GLY A 357 -3.08 11.21 -2.94
N ARG A 358 -1.76 11.10 -3.16
CA ARG A 358 -1.07 9.80 -3.27
C ARG A 358 -0.88 9.04 -1.94
N PHE A 359 -1.12 9.70 -0.80
CA PHE A 359 -1.11 9.14 0.56
C PHE A 359 -2.54 8.88 1.09
N SER A 360 -3.52 8.76 0.19
CA SER A 360 -4.94 8.73 0.54
C SER A 360 -5.57 7.33 0.43
N ALA A 361 -4.76 6.28 0.28
CA ALA A 361 -5.24 4.91 0.09
C ALA A 361 -6.13 4.44 1.26
N LEU A 362 -5.76 4.81 2.49
CA LEU A 362 -6.49 4.48 3.73
C LEU A 362 -7.41 5.61 4.20
N SER A 363 -7.87 6.46 3.27
CA SER A 363 -8.83 7.55 3.51
C SER A 363 -10.16 7.28 2.78
N CYS A 364 -11.06 8.27 2.71
CA CYS A 364 -12.28 8.16 1.91
C CYS A 364 -12.04 7.76 0.45
N PHE A 365 -10.92 8.20 -0.16
CA PHE A 365 -10.62 7.91 -1.57
C PHE A 365 -10.44 6.43 -1.87
N GLY A 366 -9.83 5.65 -0.96
CA GLY A 366 -9.74 4.19 -1.10
C GLY A 366 -10.90 3.45 -0.42
N LEU A 367 -11.35 3.92 0.75
CA LEU A 367 -12.27 3.14 1.59
C LEU A 367 -13.75 3.26 1.18
N VAL A 368 -14.18 4.36 0.55
CA VAL A 368 -15.53 4.45 -0.02
C VAL A 368 -15.72 3.44 -1.17
N PRO A 369 -14.86 3.40 -2.21
CA PRO A 369 -14.95 2.36 -3.23
C PRO A 369 -14.72 0.95 -2.65
N GLY A 370 -13.82 0.79 -1.68
CA GLY A 370 -13.61 -0.49 -0.99
C GLY A 370 -14.86 -1.00 -0.26
N ALA A 371 -15.60 -0.12 0.41
CA ALA A 371 -16.86 -0.45 1.09
C ALA A 371 -17.92 -0.90 0.08
N LEU A 372 -18.06 -0.17 -1.03
CA LEU A 372 -18.99 -0.51 -2.12
C LEU A 372 -18.63 -1.84 -2.80
N LEU A 373 -17.34 -2.15 -2.90
CA LEU A 373 -16.87 -3.44 -3.43
C LEU A 373 -17.15 -4.60 -2.46
N GLY A 374 -17.34 -4.31 -1.17
CA GLY A 374 -17.52 -5.30 -0.10
C GLY A 374 -16.22 -5.85 0.47
N VAL A 375 -15.13 -5.07 0.42
CA VAL A 375 -13.89 -5.40 1.13
C VAL A 375 -14.17 -5.43 2.64
N ASP A 376 -13.57 -6.38 3.35
CA ASP A 376 -13.59 -6.42 4.82
C ASP A 376 -12.73 -5.27 5.40
N LEU A 377 -13.31 -4.08 5.41
CA LEU A 377 -12.65 -2.86 5.88
C LEU A 377 -12.22 -2.90 7.35
N PRO A 378 -12.98 -3.49 8.30
CA PRO A 378 -12.52 -3.69 9.66
C PRO A 378 -11.15 -4.36 9.74
N THR A 379 -10.99 -5.52 9.09
CA THR A 379 -9.74 -6.28 9.09
C THR A 379 -8.62 -5.54 8.34
N LEU A 380 -8.92 -4.96 7.17
CA LEU A 380 -7.95 -4.18 6.39
C LEU A 380 -7.42 -2.97 7.19
N LEU A 381 -8.29 -2.28 7.94
CA LEU A 381 -7.88 -1.16 8.80
C LEU A 381 -7.15 -1.62 10.06
N ASP A 382 -7.50 -2.78 10.64
CA ASP A 382 -6.77 -3.36 11.76
C ASP A 382 -5.32 -3.70 11.37
N ASP A 383 -5.11 -4.28 10.18
CA ASP A 383 -3.78 -4.56 9.64
C ASP A 383 -2.98 -3.27 9.41
N ALA A 384 -3.64 -2.21 8.91
CA ALA A 384 -3.03 -0.89 8.76
C ALA A 384 -2.63 -0.25 10.10
N VAL A 385 -3.51 -0.28 11.11
CA VAL A 385 -3.24 0.23 12.46
C VAL A 385 -2.12 -0.56 13.13
N SER A 386 -2.09 -1.88 12.94
CA SER A 386 -1.00 -2.74 13.41
C SER A 386 0.34 -2.35 12.77
N MET A 387 0.36 -2.13 11.44
CA MET A 387 1.56 -1.63 10.75
C MET A 387 1.99 -0.27 11.27
N ALA A 388 1.04 0.66 11.44
CA ALA A 388 1.30 1.99 11.96
C ALA A 388 1.94 1.93 13.36
N THR A 389 1.43 1.06 14.23
CA THR A 389 1.98 0.82 15.56
C THR A 389 3.42 0.29 15.50
N ARG A 390 3.70 -0.67 14.61
CA ARG A 390 5.06 -1.20 14.38
C ARG A 390 6.01 -0.14 13.82
N CYS A 391 5.51 0.73 12.95
CA CYS A 391 6.24 1.88 12.41
C CYS A 391 6.40 3.02 13.43
N ARG A 392 5.70 2.98 14.56
CA ARG A 392 5.83 3.93 15.68
C ARG A 392 6.79 3.44 16.75
N GLY A 393 6.98 2.13 16.87
CA GLY A 393 7.78 1.52 17.93
C GLY A 393 9.20 2.08 18.04
N PHE A 394 9.66 2.26 19.28
CA PHE A 394 10.99 2.76 19.65
C PHE A 394 12.09 1.68 19.63
N ALA A 395 11.82 0.55 18.97
CA ALA A 395 12.82 -0.48 18.72
C ALA A 395 13.97 0.11 17.87
N PRO A 396 15.13 -0.56 17.76
CA PRO A 396 16.19 -0.11 16.85
C PRO A 396 15.59 0.21 15.48
N LEU A 397 15.93 1.36 14.89
CA LEU A 397 15.32 1.84 13.63
C LEU A 397 15.35 0.81 12.48
N ARG A 398 16.33 -0.10 12.50
CA ARG A 398 16.44 -1.23 11.56
C ARG A 398 15.26 -2.22 11.62
N ASP A 399 14.56 -2.30 12.76
CA ASP A 399 13.44 -3.20 13.00
C ASP A 399 12.08 -2.55 12.68
N ASN A 400 12.07 -1.23 12.49
CA ASN A 400 10.89 -0.49 12.05
C ASN A 400 10.63 -0.76 10.56
N PRO A 401 9.48 -1.38 10.20
CA PRO A 401 9.28 -1.91 8.84
C PRO A 401 9.23 -0.81 7.76
N GLY A 402 8.65 0.35 8.05
CA GLY A 402 8.61 1.48 7.12
C GLY A 402 9.98 2.14 6.96
N VAL A 403 10.69 2.37 8.07
CA VAL A 403 12.05 2.95 8.04
C VAL A 403 13.02 2.02 7.33
N ARG A 404 12.98 0.72 7.62
CA ARG A 404 13.79 -0.31 6.97
C ARG A 404 13.62 -0.27 5.45
N LEU A 405 12.38 -0.27 4.98
CA LEU A 405 12.09 -0.23 3.54
C LEU A 405 12.52 1.11 2.93
N GLY A 406 12.24 2.24 3.58
CA GLY A 406 12.68 3.55 3.10
C GLY A 406 14.20 3.70 3.02
N ALA A 407 14.94 3.14 3.98
CA ALA A 407 16.40 3.13 3.97
C ALA A 407 16.97 2.25 2.86
N LEU A 408 16.34 1.11 2.55
CA LEU A 408 16.70 0.28 1.40
C LEU A 408 16.51 1.06 0.10
N LEU A 409 15.33 1.66 -0.11
CA LEU A 409 15.01 2.42 -1.32
C LEU A 409 15.95 3.61 -1.51
N GLY A 410 16.09 4.46 -0.48
CA GLY A 410 16.93 5.66 -0.55
C GLY A 410 18.43 5.32 -0.62
N GLY A 411 18.90 4.37 0.19
CA GLY A 411 20.31 3.99 0.24
C GLY A 411 20.80 3.35 -1.05
N PHE A 412 20.00 2.50 -1.71
CA PHE A 412 20.36 1.97 -3.03
C PHE A 412 20.33 3.05 -4.11
N ALA A 413 19.36 3.96 -4.08
CA ALA A 413 19.31 5.08 -5.04
C ALA A 413 20.56 5.98 -4.98
N GLU A 414 21.14 6.22 -3.81
CA GLU A 414 22.42 6.96 -3.66
C GLU A 414 23.61 6.26 -4.35
N THR A 415 23.50 4.95 -4.61
CA THR A 415 24.51 4.17 -5.34
C THR A 415 24.19 3.99 -6.83
N GLY A 416 23.20 4.71 -7.35
CA GLY A 416 22.74 4.58 -8.73
C GLY A 416 21.76 3.42 -8.98
N ARG A 417 21.23 2.81 -7.91
CA ARG A 417 20.16 1.79 -7.96
C ARG A 417 18.80 2.38 -7.61
N ASP A 418 18.35 3.31 -8.43
CA ASP A 418 17.10 4.06 -8.27
C ASP A 418 15.91 3.45 -9.05
N LYS A 419 16.12 2.35 -9.79
CA LYS A 419 15.08 1.67 -10.58
C LYS A 419 14.47 0.55 -9.73
N VAL A 420 13.36 0.87 -9.06
CA VAL A 420 12.61 -0.03 -8.19
C VAL A 420 11.75 -0.96 -9.06
N THR A 421 12.29 -2.13 -9.39
CA THR A 421 11.61 -3.13 -10.24
C THR A 421 10.72 -4.04 -9.40
N LEU A 422 9.42 -3.91 -9.58
CA LEU A 422 8.42 -4.67 -8.84
C LEU A 422 8.16 -6.03 -9.51
N VAL A 423 8.22 -7.09 -8.72
CA VAL A 423 7.75 -8.43 -9.10
C VAL A 423 6.64 -8.80 -8.13
N LEU A 424 5.40 -8.84 -8.62
CA LEU A 424 4.19 -8.94 -7.79
C LEU A 424 3.45 -10.23 -8.11
N SER A 425 2.86 -10.87 -7.11
CA SER A 425 1.86 -11.92 -7.36
C SER A 425 0.73 -11.36 -8.20
N GLU A 426 0.16 -12.17 -9.11
CA GLU A 426 -0.85 -11.70 -10.06
C GLU A 426 -2.04 -10.97 -9.42
N PRO A 427 -2.63 -11.42 -8.28
CA PRO A 427 -3.70 -10.68 -7.60
C PRO A 427 -3.29 -9.29 -7.08
N LEU A 428 -2.00 -9.01 -6.97
CA LEU A 428 -1.44 -7.74 -6.51
C LEU A 428 -0.91 -6.88 -7.66
N ARG A 429 -1.08 -7.29 -8.93
CA ARG A 429 -0.50 -6.58 -10.10
C ARG A 429 -0.79 -5.07 -10.11
N ALA A 430 -2.04 -4.69 -9.81
CA ALA A 430 -2.47 -3.28 -9.77
C ALA A 430 -1.76 -2.45 -8.68
N PHE A 431 -1.21 -3.08 -7.63
CA PHE A 431 -0.44 -2.41 -6.59
C PHE A 431 0.78 -1.69 -7.15
N GLY A 432 1.36 -2.19 -8.25
CA GLY A 432 2.49 -1.57 -8.93
C GLY A 432 2.20 -0.16 -9.46
N ALA A 433 1.00 0.08 -10.03
CA ALA A 433 0.62 1.39 -10.52
C ALA A 433 0.40 2.40 -9.37
N TRP A 434 -0.17 1.96 -8.25
CA TRP A 434 -0.28 2.80 -7.05
C TRP A 434 1.08 3.13 -6.45
N LEU A 435 1.99 2.16 -6.35
CA LEU A 435 3.37 2.38 -5.91
C LEU A 435 4.14 3.30 -6.85
N GLU A 436 3.89 3.22 -8.16
CA GLU A 436 4.46 4.13 -9.15
C GLU A 436 4.12 5.57 -8.78
N GLN A 437 2.84 5.88 -8.60
CA GLN A 437 2.46 7.23 -8.16
C GLN A 437 3.08 7.58 -6.80
N LEU A 438 2.92 6.72 -5.79
CA LEU A 438 3.35 7.03 -4.44
C LEU A 438 4.85 7.35 -4.38
N LEU A 439 5.72 6.49 -4.91
CA LEU A 439 7.16 6.66 -4.83
C LEU A 439 7.69 7.67 -5.85
N THR A 440 7.27 7.53 -7.11
CA THR A 440 7.83 8.30 -8.22
C THR A 440 7.43 9.76 -8.13
N GLU A 441 6.16 10.05 -7.84
CA GLU A 441 5.68 11.43 -7.70
C GLU A 441 6.27 12.09 -6.44
N SER A 442 6.41 11.34 -5.35
CA SER A 442 6.98 11.85 -4.10
C SER A 442 8.46 12.20 -4.25
N THR A 443 9.24 11.33 -4.87
CA THR A 443 10.70 11.46 -4.88
C THR A 443 11.26 12.15 -6.13
N GLY A 444 10.51 12.18 -7.24
CA GLY A 444 10.93 12.68 -8.56
C GLY A 444 11.04 14.21 -8.65
N LYS A 445 11.98 14.81 -7.91
CA LYS A 445 12.14 16.26 -7.78
C LYS A 445 13.62 16.63 -7.63
N GLN A 446 13.95 17.87 -7.99
CA GLN A 446 15.28 18.45 -7.76
C GLN A 446 16.42 17.59 -8.35
N GLY A 447 16.20 16.97 -9.52
CA GLY A 447 17.19 16.11 -10.17
C GLY A 447 17.40 14.75 -9.51
N LYS A 448 16.53 14.35 -8.56
CA LYS A 448 16.55 13.06 -7.87
C LYS A 448 15.20 12.35 -8.05
N GLY A 449 15.16 11.06 -7.76
CA GLY A 449 13.91 10.30 -7.75
C GLY A 449 14.11 8.80 -7.87
N LEU A 450 13.14 8.05 -7.37
CA LEU A 450 12.99 6.62 -7.60
C LEU A 450 12.13 6.42 -8.85
N VAL A 451 12.55 5.50 -9.71
CA VAL A 451 11.79 5.08 -10.89
C VAL A 451 11.15 3.75 -10.57
N VAL A 452 9.83 3.72 -10.37
CA VAL A 452 9.12 2.45 -10.20
C VAL A 452 8.88 1.79 -11.55
N ILE A 453 9.19 0.51 -11.63
CA ILE A 453 9.02 -0.29 -12.83
C ILE A 453 8.09 -1.44 -12.47
N HIS A 454 6.88 -1.42 -13.03
CA HIS A 454 5.90 -2.48 -12.87
C HIS A 454 5.49 -3.03 -14.23
N GLU A 455 5.14 -4.32 -14.26
CA GLU A 455 4.72 -5.04 -15.47
C GLU A 455 5.73 -5.00 -16.62
N GLU A 456 7.01 -4.73 -16.33
CA GLU A 456 8.09 -5.05 -17.26
C GLU A 456 8.19 -6.57 -17.35
N PRO A 457 8.08 -7.19 -18.55
CA PRO A 457 8.14 -8.64 -18.69
C PRO A 457 9.40 -9.18 -18.00
N PRO A 458 9.38 -10.28 -17.23
CA PRO A 458 10.59 -10.77 -16.58
C PRO A 458 11.63 -11.27 -17.59
N GLY A 459 12.91 -11.26 -17.22
CA GLY A 459 14.01 -11.72 -18.06
C GLY A 459 15.19 -12.27 -17.25
N PRO A 460 16.19 -12.88 -17.89
CA PRO A 460 17.39 -13.34 -17.20
C PRO A 460 18.28 -12.16 -16.81
N ARG A 461 19.18 -12.33 -15.84
CA ARG A 461 20.11 -11.26 -15.37
C ARG A 461 20.76 -10.43 -16.48
N ALA A 462 21.15 -11.07 -17.60
CA ALA A 462 21.89 -10.46 -18.69
C ALA A 462 21.15 -9.31 -19.43
N VAL A 463 19.84 -9.18 -19.26
CA VAL A 463 19.02 -8.13 -19.90
C VAL A 463 18.79 -6.93 -18.98
N TYR A 464 19.32 -6.94 -17.76
CA TYR A 464 19.16 -5.84 -16.81
C TYR A 464 20.47 -5.06 -16.63
N GLY A 465 20.34 -3.76 -16.45
CA GLY A 465 21.40 -2.92 -15.90
C GLY A 465 21.69 -3.23 -14.42
N ASP A 466 22.78 -2.65 -13.93
CA ASP A 466 23.16 -2.68 -12.50
C ASP A 466 22.49 -1.57 -11.68
N ASP A 467 21.53 -0.86 -12.28
CA ASP A 467 20.74 0.23 -11.70
C ASP A 467 19.43 -0.25 -11.03
N ARG A 468 19.18 -1.57 -11.03
CA ARG A 468 17.95 -2.16 -10.49
C ARG A 468 18.04 -2.44 -8.98
N LEU A 469 16.94 -2.17 -8.30
CA LEU A 469 16.58 -2.76 -7.01
C LEU A 469 15.30 -3.56 -7.21
N PHE A 470 15.36 -4.88 -7.09
CA PHE A 470 14.16 -5.71 -7.24
C PHE A 470 13.38 -5.75 -5.92
N VAL A 471 12.06 -5.62 -6.00
CA VAL A 471 11.16 -5.79 -4.85
C VAL A 471 10.11 -6.83 -5.21
N ALA A 472 10.20 -7.97 -4.56
CA ALA A 472 9.31 -9.10 -4.73
C ALA A 472 8.23 -9.06 -3.65
N ILE A 473 6.95 -8.94 -4.04
CA ILE A 473 5.81 -8.91 -3.12
C ILE A 473 4.89 -10.10 -3.44
N ALA A 474 4.94 -11.10 -2.58
CA ALA A 474 4.19 -12.33 -2.73
C ALA A 474 2.88 -12.31 -1.91
N LEU A 475 1.82 -12.90 -2.44
CA LEU A 475 0.62 -13.26 -1.69
C LEU A 475 0.68 -14.76 -1.35
N GLY A 476 0.90 -15.08 -0.08
CA GLY A 476 1.13 -16.44 0.39
C GLY A 476 2.36 -17.07 -0.26
N GLU A 477 2.30 -18.38 -0.52
CA GLU A 477 3.31 -19.08 -1.30
C GLU A 477 3.06 -18.91 -2.81
N ASP A 478 3.92 -18.14 -3.49
CA ASP A 478 3.87 -17.94 -4.94
C ASP A 478 5.11 -18.51 -5.63
N ARG A 479 4.96 -19.72 -6.21
CA ARG A 479 6.04 -20.41 -6.92
C ARG A 479 6.43 -19.72 -8.23
N ALA A 480 5.49 -19.07 -8.91
CA ALA A 480 5.75 -18.42 -10.20
C ALA A 480 6.57 -17.14 -10.00
N LEU A 481 6.21 -16.35 -8.99
CA LEU A 481 7.00 -15.21 -8.55
C LEU A 481 8.38 -15.68 -8.09
N GLU A 482 8.47 -16.75 -7.28
CA GLU A 482 9.76 -17.24 -6.80
C GLU A 482 10.67 -17.72 -7.93
N ALA A 483 10.12 -18.42 -8.92
CA ALA A 483 10.87 -18.86 -10.11
C ALA A 483 11.42 -17.68 -10.93
N SER A 484 10.75 -16.52 -10.88
CA SER A 484 11.18 -15.31 -11.58
C SER A 484 12.28 -14.54 -10.82
N VAL A 485 12.26 -14.59 -9.48
CA VAL A 485 13.13 -13.77 -8.64
C VAL A 485 14.39 -14.51 -8.18
N ALA A 486 14.29 -15.81 -7.84
CA ALA A 486 15.41 -16.59 -7.32
C ALA A 486 16.65 -16.58 -8.25
N PRO A 487 16.52 -16.68 -9.60
CA PRO A 487 17.68 -16.61 -10.48
C PRO A 487 18.37 -15.23 -10.48
N LEU A 488 17.62 -14.15 -10.28
CA LEU A 488 18.17 -12.79 -10.21
C LEU A 488 18.94 -12.58 -8.91
N GLU A 489 18.38 -13.06 -7.80
CA GLU A 489 19.02 -13.03 -6.49
C GLU A 489 20.31 -13.86 -6.47
N ALA A 490 20.27 -15.08 -7.03
CA ALA A 490 21.44 -15.95 -7.17
C ALA A 490 22.53 -15.34 -8.07
N ALA A 491 22.14 -14.50 -9.05
CA ALA A 491 23.05 -13.76 -9.90
C ALA A 491 23.57 -12.44 -9.26
N GLY A 492 23.28 -12.22 -7.97
CA GLY A 492 23.80 -11.11 -7.18
C GLY A 492 23.01 -9.81 -7.29
N GLN A 493 21.81 -9.81 -7.90
CA GLN A 493 20.95 -8.62 -7.86
C GLN A 493 20.40 -8.41 -6.44
N PRO A 494 20.32 -7.16 -5.95
CA PRO A 494 19.67 -6.88 -4.68
C PRO A 494 18.16 -7.09 -4.81
N VAL A 495 17.62 -7.94 -3.95
CA VAL A 495 16.19 -8.27 -3.90
C VAL A 495 15.65 -8.00 -2.50
N VAL A 496 14.63 -7.16 -2.41
CA VAL A 496 13.79 -7.00 -1.21
C VAL A 496 12.60 -7.94 -1.32
N ARG A 497 12.32 -8.73 -0.28
CA ARG A 497 11.23 -9.71 -0.28
C ARG A 497 10.19 -9.36 0.78
N LEU A 498 8.94 -9.23 0.36
CA LEU A 498 7.77 -8.99 1.20
C LEU A 498 6.73 -10.08 0.94
N THR A 499 6.04 -10.53 1.98
CA THR A 499 5.00 -11.56 1.88
C THR A 499 3.77 -11.12 2.65
N LEU A 500 2.62 -11.15 1.98
CA LEU A 500 1.30 -10.97 2.56
C LEU A 500 0.75 -12.37 2.87
N GLY A 501 0.32 -12.62 4.10
CA GLY A 501 -0.34 -13.87 4.50
C GLY A 501 -1.75 -13.98 3.93
N GLY A 502 -2.44 -12.85 3.76
CA GLY A 502 -3.76 -12.76 3.13
C GLY A 502 -3.95 -11.46 2.37
N ARG A 503 -5.10 -11.34 1.70
CA ARG A 503 -5.44 -10.12 0.94
C ARG A 503 -5.65 -8.91 1.86
N SER A 504 -6.12 -9.12 3.10
CA SER A 504 -6.35 -8.04 4.08
C SER A 504 -5.06 -7.33 4.51
N ASP A 505 -3.93 -8.05 4.53
CA ASP A 505 -2.59 -7.51 4.83
C ASP A 505 -2.21 -6.33 3.95
N LEU A 506 -2.87 -6.17 2.80
CA LEU A 506 -2.72 -5.01 1.92
C LEU A 506 -2.93 -3.67 2.66
N GLY A 507 -3.80 -3.63 3.67
CA GLY A 507 -3.96 -2.45 4.53
C GLY A 507 -2.66 -2.07 5.24
N GLY A 508 -1.95 -3.07 5.76
CA GLY A 508 -0.62 -2.89 6.33
C GLY A 508 0.42 -2.46 5.29
N GLU A 509 0.36 -2.98 4.08
CA GLU A 509 1.29 -2.60 3.01
C GLU A 509 1.06 -1.16 2.52
N PHE A 510 -0.19 -0.69 2.36
CA PHE A 510 -0.46 0.72 2.05
C PHE A 510 0.27 1.64 3.04
N PHE A 511 0.10 1.41 4.34
CA PHE A 511 0.77 2.21 5.37
C PHE A 511 2.30 2.06 5.35
N ARG A 512 2.83 0.82 5.20
CA ARG A 512 4.28 0.58 5.17
C ARG A 512 4.94 1.36 4.04
N TRP A 513 4.34 1.34 2.85
CA TRP A 513 4.88 2.00 1.67
C TRP A 513 4.76 3.52 1.75
N GLU A 514 3.67 4.06 2.33
CA GLU A 514 3.56 5.49 2.64
C GLU A 514 4.70 5.94 3.59
N MET A 515 4.93 5.19 4.67
CA MET A 515 6.04 5.44 5.58
C MET A 515 7.40 5.32 4.91
N ALA A 516 7.62 4.26 4.12
CA ALA A 516 8.87 4.06 3.39
C ALA A 516 9.15 5.18 2.39
N THR A 517 8.12 5.71 1.75
CA THR A 517 8.21 6.84 0.80
C THR A 517 8.65 8.11 1.51
N ALA A 518 8.05 8.42 2.66
CA ALA A 518 8.42 9.57 3.47
C ALA A 518 9.87 9.46 3.96
N VAL A 519 10.30 8.28 4.41
CA VAL A 519 11.68 8.01 4.84
C VAL A 519 12.67 8.08 3.67
N ALA A 520 12.34 7.50 2.51
CA ALA A 520 13.18 7.58 1.32
C ALA A 520 13.35 9.04 0.85
N GLY A 521 12.30 9.86 0.95
CA GLY A 521 12.39 11.30 0.70
C GLY A 521 13.40 12.00 1.63
N ALA A 522 13.43 11.64 2.92
CA ALA A 522 14.41 12.17 3.86
C ALA A 522 15.85 11.73 3.53
N VAL A 523 16.05 10.46 3.15
CA VAL A 523 17.36 9.96 2.71
C VAL A 523 17.84 10.69 1.46
N LEU A 524 16.96 10.86 0.47
CA LEU A 524 17.26 11.57 -0.78
C LEU A 524 17.36 13.09 -0.60
N GLY A 525 16.90 13.64 0.52
CA GLY A 525 16.86 15.08 0.76
C GLY A 525 15.89 15.81 -0.16
N VAL A 526 14.68 15.26 -0.35
CA VAL A 526 13.59 15.86 -1.14
C VAL A 526 12.30 15.92 -0.30
N ASN A 527 11.41 16.84 -0.64
CA ASN A 527 10.06 16.90 -0.07
C ASN A 527 9.16 15.85 -0.74
N PRO A 528 8.68 14.82 -0.02
CA PRO A 528 7.83 13.79 -0.61
C PRO A 528 6.37 14.24 -0.78
N PHE A 529 5.97 15.39 -0.23
CA PHE A 529 4.55 15.77 -0.08
C PHE A 529 4.07 16.87 -1.04
N ASP A 530 4.96 17.54 -1.77
CA ASP A 530 4.62 18.55 -2.78
C ASP A 530 4.63 17.98 -4.22
N GLU A 531 4.33 18.82 -5.21
CA GLU A 531 4.23 18.46 -6.65
C GLU A 531 4.46 19.67 -7.57
N PRO A 532 5.59 20.38 -7.45
CA PRO A 532 5.80 21.68 -8.08
C PRO A 532 5.79 21.64 -9.62
N ASN A 533 6.03 20.48 -10.25
CA ASN A 533 6.18 20.37 -11.70
C ASN A 533 4.91 19.92 -12.43
N VAL A 534 3.82 19.61 -11.71
CA VAL A 534 2.55 19.17 -12.32
C VAL A 534 1.78 20.35 -12.96
N ALA A 535 1.96 21.56 -12.46
CA ALA A 535 1.24 22.75 -12.94
C ALA A 535 1.56 23.11 -14.41
N GLN A 536 2.78 22.83 -14.88
CA GLN A 536 3.24 23.20 -16.23
C GLN A 536 2.47 22.47 -17.32
N ALA A 537 2.31 21.14 -17.20
CA ALA A 537 1.54 20.36 -18.17
C ALA A 537 0.05 20.74 -18.19
N LYS A 538 -0.51 21.08 -17.01
CA LYS A 538 -1.88 21.59 -16.91
C LYS A 538 -2.04 22.90 -17.66
N ALA A 539 -1.12 23.85 -17.47
CA ALA A 539 -1.11 25.12 -18.18
C ALA A 539 -0.95 24.93 -19.70
N ALA A 540 -0.04 24.05 -20.13
CA ALA A 540 0.15 23.75 -21.55
C ALA A 540 -1.10 23.11 -22.19
N THR A 541 -1.79 22.23 -21.46
CA THR A 541 -3.07 21.66 -21.89
C THR A 541 -4.14 22.74 -22.04
N SER A 542 -4.28 23.62 -21.04
CA SER A 542 -5.24 24.73 -21.10
C SER A 542 -4.96 25.65 -22.29
N ALA A 543 -3.70 26.05 -22.49
CA ALA A 543 -3.31 26.89 -23.63
C ALA A 543 -3.61 26.20 -24.98
N ALA A 544 -3.39 24.89 -25.09
CA ALA A 544 -3.74 24.13 -26.30
C ALA A 544 -5.25 24.09 -26.57
N LEU A 545 -6.06 23.95 -25.52
CA LEU A 545 -7.52 23.98 -25.63
C LEU A 545 -8.04 25.38 -25.97
N ASP A 546 -7.43 26.43 -25.43
CA ASP A 546 -7.77 27.82 -25.75
C ASP A 546 -7.44 28.14 -27.21
N ALA A 547 -6.28 27.72 -27.71
CA ALA A 547 -5.95 27.82 -29.13
C ALA A 547 -6.97 27.07 -30.02
N PHE A 548 -7.40 25.88 -29.61
CA PHE A 548 -8.45 25.14 -30.32
C PHE A 548 -9.79 25.89 -30.32
N ARG A 549 -10.17 26.54 -29.22
CA ARG A 549 -11.39 27.36 -29.15
C ARG A 549 -11.34 28.57 -30.09
N GLU A 550 -10.18 29.21 -30.21
CA GLU A 550 -9.99 30.41 -31.02
C GLU A 550 -9.84 30.10 -32.53
N HIS A 551 -9.16 29.00 -32.87
CA HIS A 551 -8.73 28.72 -34.24
C HIS A 551 -9.27 27.41 -34.82
N GLY A 552 -9.88 26.54 -34.01
CA GLY A 552 -10.39 25.24 -34.43
C GLY A 552 -9.31 24.16 -34.58
N GLU A 553 -8.06 24.45 -34.22
CA GLU A 553 -6.92 23.54 -34.37
C GLU A 553 -6.04 23.55 -33.12
N LEU A 554 -5.47 22.38 -32.78
CA LEU A 554 -4.51 22.25 -31.69
C LEU A 554 -3.11 22.75 -32.13
N PRO A 555 -2.26 23.22 -31.20
CA PRO A 555 -0.90 23.64 -31.53
C PRO A 555 -0.09 22.52 -32.19
N GLY A 556 0.61 22.87 -33.28
CA GLY A 556 1.46 21.93 -33.99
C GLY A 556 2.71 21.53 -33.20
N VAL A 557 2.95 20.23 -33.08
CA VAL A 557 4.19 19.65 -32.53
C VAL A 557 4.82 18.81 -33.65
N ALA A 558 6.14 18.85 -33.82
CA ALA A 558 6.80 18.00 -34.83
C ALA A 558 6.82 16.54 -34.37
N ALA A 559 6.36 15.63 -35.23
CA ALA A 559 6.47 14.19 -35.04
C ALA A 559 7.91 13.71 -35.25
N ASP A 560 8.31 12.68 -34.52
CA ASP A 560 9.62 12.05 -34.65
C ASP A 560 9.53 10.73 -35.41
N ASP A 561 10.67 10.30 -35.96
CA ASP A 561 10.79 9.02 -36.64
C ASP A 561 11.51 7.96 -35.78
N VAL A 562 11.44 6.71 -36.26
CA VAL A 562 12.12 5.57 -35.62
C VAL A 562 13.64 5.73 -35.58
N GLU A 563 14.23 6.53 -36.47
CA GLU A 563 15.68 6.72 -36.50
C GLU A 563 16.15 7.63 -35.37
N ALA A 564 15.42 8.71 -35.09
CA ALA A 564 15.66 9.58 -33.95
C ALA A 564 15.56 8.81 -32.62
N VAL A 565 14.53 7.98 -32.48
CA VAL A 565 14.35 7.10 -31.31
C VAL A 565 15.49 6.09 -31.19
N ALA A 566 15.84 5.40 -32.28
CA ALA A 566 16.93 4.42 -32.28
C ALA A 566 18.28 5.06 -31.91
N ARG A 567 18.60 6.24 -32.46
CA ARG A 567 19.82 6.98 -32.10
C ARG A 567 19.86 7.34 -30.62
N ALA A 568 18.73 7.80 -30.07
CA ALA A 568 18.66 8.15 -28.65
C ALA A 568 18.83 6.93 -27.74
N LEU A 569 18.20 5.80 -28.07
CA LEU A 569 18.32 4.55 -27.32
C LEU A 569 19.74 3.96 -27.42
N ALA A 570 20.36 4.02 -28.59
CA ALA A 570 21.74 3.55 -28.79
C ALA A 570 22.78 4.43 -28.07
N ALA A 571 22.49 5.73 -27.91
CA ALA A 571 23.34 6.68 -27.21
C ALA A 571 23.03 6.80 -25.70
N ALA A 572 22.18 5.93 -25.15
CA ALA A 572 21.78 5.97 -23.75
C ALA A 572 22.97 5.72 -22.81
N ALA A 573 23.07 6.52 -21.75
CA ALA A 573 24.10 6.40 -20.73
C ALA A 573 23.68 5.43 -19.61
N PRO A 574 24.63 4.90 -18.81
CA PRO A 574 24.29 4.14 -17.62
C PRO A 574 23.35 4.93 -16.70
N GLY A 575 22.26 4.28 -16.27
CA GLY A 575 21.22 4.90 -15.44
C GLY A 575 20.11 5.62 -16.23
N ASP A 576 20.22 5.74 -17.55
CA ASP A 576 19.10 6.11 -18.41
C ASP A 576 18.01 5.03 -18.40
N TYR A 577 16.77 5.43 -18.72
CA TYR A 577 15.65 4.51 -18.88
C TYR A 577 14.71 4.97 -20.00
N ALA A 578 13.95 4.05 -20.58
CA ALA A 578 12.97 4.34 -21.61
C ALA A 578 11.54 4.36 -21.02
N ALA A 579 10.83 5.46 -21.18
CA ALA A 579 9.46 5.63 -20.72
C ALA A 579 8.48 5.59 -21.89
N PHE A 580 7.60 4.58 -21.91
CA PHE A 580 6.56 4.44 -22.92
C PHE A 580 5.29 5.13 -22.41
N LEU A 581 4.87 6.21 -23.05
CA LEU A 581 3.78 7.07 -22.61
C LEU A 581 2.64 6.99 -23.62
N ALA A 582 1.62 6.18 -23.32
CA ALA A 582 0.60 5.80 -24.29
C ALA A 582 -0.72 6.55 -24.06
N TYR A 583 -1.02 7.56 -24.89
CA TYR A 583 -2.37 8.13 -25.03
C TYR A 583 -3.21 7.29 -26.00
N LEU A 584 -3.37 6.02 -25.64
CA LEU A 584 -4.08 5.00 -26.40
C LEU A 584 -5.09 4.30 -25.49
N ALA A 585 -6.14 3.74 -26.08
CA ALA A 585 -7.02 2.83 -25.37
C ALA A 585 -6.23 1.61 -24.86
N PRO A 586 -6.34 1.22 -23.57
CA PRO A 586 -5.64 0.07 -23.00
C PRO A 586 -6.34 -1.25 -23.34
N VAL A 587 -6.55 -1.51 -24.64
CA VAL A 587 -7.13 -2.75 -25.14
C VAL A 587 -6.07 -3.85 -25.26
N PRO A 588 -6.45 -5.15 -25.24
CA PRO A 588 -5.47 -6.25 -25.25
C PRO A 588 -4.43 -6.18 -26.37
N GLY A 589 -4.82 -5.77 -27.58
CA GLY A 589 -3.90 -5.68 -28.72
C GLY A 589 -2.82 -4.61 -28.55
N THR A 590 -3.20 -3.35 -28.29
CA THR A 590 -2.26 -2.25 -28.04
C THR A 590 -1.40 -2.50 -26.80
N ALA A 591 -1.98 -3.03 -25.72
CA ALA A 591 -1.24 -3.38 -24.50
C ALA A 591 -0.18 -4.45 -24.78
N ALA A 592 -0.53 -5.52 -25.52
CA ALA A 592 0.41 -6.57 -25.88
C ALA A 592 1.54 -6.06 -26.82
N ALA A 593 1.20 -5.20 -27.78
CA ALA A 593 2.19 -4.59 -28.67
C ALA A 593 3.20 -3.71 -27.90
N LEU A 594 2.72 -2.87 -26.98
CA LEU A 594 3.57 -2.06 -26.10
C LEU A 594 4.44 -2.93 -25.17
N GLN A 595 3.91 -4.03 -24.64
CA GLN A 595 4.69 -4.97 -23.84
C GLN A 595 5.83 -5.61 -24.63
N LYS A 596 5.56 -6.06 -25.88
CA LYS A 596 6.59 -6.58 -26.78
C LYS A 596 7.65 -5.53 -27.09
N LEU A 597 7.23 -4.31 -27.39
CA LEU A 597 8.12 -3.19 -27.72
C LEU A 597 9.04 -2.84 -26.54
N ARG A 598 8.51 -2.77 -25.31
CA ARG A 598 9.33 -2.50 -24.13
C ARG A 598 10.34 -3.63 -23.88
N ALA A 599 9.91 -4.89 -23.98
CA ALA A 599 10.79 -6.04 -23.80
C ALA A 599 11.94 -6.03 -24.80
N LEU A 600 11.64 -5.72 -26.08
CA LEU A 600 12.65 -5.55 -27.12
C LEU A 600 13.67 -4.47 -26.74
N VAL A 601 13.21 -3.28 -26.34
CA VAL A 601 14.12 -2.19 -25.97
C VAL A 601 15.01 -2.60 -24.79
N ARG A 602 14.43 -3.16 -23.73
CA ARG A 602 15.20 -3.67 -22.60
C ARG A 602 16.22 -4.72 -23.03
N ASP A 603 15.82 -5.73 -23.80
CA ASP A 603 16.70 -6.85 -24.16
C ASP A 603 17.90 -6.39 -25.00
N ARG A 604 17.72 -5.40 -25.88
CA ARG A 604 18.79 -4.86 -26.73
C ARG A 604 19.67 -3.82 -26.03
N THR A 605 19.13 -3.06 -25.09
CA THR A 605 19.82 -1.89 -24.51
C THR A 605 20.16 -2.03 -23.02
N ARG A 606 19.57 -3.03 -22.34
CA ARG A 606 19.55 -3.22 -20.88
C ARG A 606 18.93 -2.08 -20.08
N LEU A 607 18.34 -1.08 -20.74
CA LEU A 607 17.66 0.03 -20.09
C LEU A 607 16.43 -0.46 -19.31
N ALA A 608 16.14 0.24 -18.22
CA ALA A 608 14.84 0.19 -17.59
C ALA A 608 13.72 0.64 -18.53
N THR A 609 12.57 -0.07 -18.50
CA THR A 609 11.41 0.28 -19.32
C THR A 609 10.14 0.43 -18.48
N THR A 610 9.50 1.60 -18.55
CA THR A 610 8.21 1.88 -17.91
C THR A 610 7.10 2.01 -18.94
N LEU A 611 5.85 1.76 -18.57
CA LEU A 611 4.68 2.01 -19.42
C LEU A 611 3.61 2.75 -18.63
N GLY A 612 3.37 4.00 -18.99
CA GLY A 612 2.32 4.83 -18.43
C GLY A 612 1.17 5.03 -19.43
N TRP A 613 -0.06 4.79 -18.99
CA TRP A 613 -1.26 5.10 -19.77
C TRP A 613 -1.65 6.57 -19.58
N GLY A 614 -1.89 7.29 -20.66
CA GLY A 614 -2.26 8.70 -20.66
C GLY A 614 -3.78 8.89 -20.57
N PRO A 615 -4.26 9.99 -19.97
CA PRO A 615 -3.52 11.01 -19.23
C PRO A 615 -3.12 10.61 -17.79
N ARG A 616 -3.51 9.42 -17.31
CA ARG A 616 -3.29 8.96 -15.93
C ARG A 616 -1.85 9.19 -15.45
N TYR A 617 -0.84 8.85 -16.26
CA TYR A 617 0.57 8.98 -15.86
C TYR A 617 1.02 10.42 -15.57
N LEU A 618 0.32 11.44 -16.10
CA LEU A 618 0.61 12.83 -15.77
C LEU A 618 0.46 13.12 -14.28
N HIS A 619 -0.38 12.33 -13.61
CA HIS A 619 -0.64 12.37 -12.18
C HIS A 619 0.15 11.30 -11.39
N SER A 620 1.02 10.50 -12.04
CA SER A 620 1.91 9.53 -11.37
C SER A 620 3.38 9.83 -11.58
N THR A 621 3.84 9.83 -12.83
CA THR A 621 5.25 9.99 -13.21
C THR A 621 5.57 11.34 -13.80
N GLY A 622 4.55 12.16 -14.12
CA GLY A 622 4.71 13.49 -14.70
C GLY A 622 5.64 14.41 -13.90
N GLN A 623 5.63 14.29 -12.57
CA GLN A 623 6.54 14.99 -11.67
C GLN A 623 8.00 14.54 -11.87
N LEU A 624 8.29 13.23 -11.90
CA LEU A 624 9.63 12.69 -12.16
C LEU A 624 10.14 13.10 -13.54
N HIS A 625 9.32 12.97 -14.57
CA HIS A 625 9.74 13.27 -15.96
C HIS A 625 10.16 14.73 -16.15
N LYS A 626 9.62 15.64 -15.32
CA LYS A 626 9.88 17.08 -15.39
C LYS A 626 10.89 17.56 -14.35
N GLY A 627 10.80 17.05 -13.12
CA GLY A 627 11.59 17.50 -11.96
C GLY A 627 12.70 16.54 -11.52
N GLY A 628 12.68 15.29 -11.96
CA GLY A 628 13.68 14.28 -11.65
C GLY A 628 14.95 14.38 -12.50
N PRO A 629 15.85 13.38 -12.40
CA PRO A 629 17.10 13.32 -13.18
C PRO A 629 16.82 13.40 -14.68
N ASN A 630 17.77 13.88 -15.49
CA ASN A 630 17.62 13.91 -16.96
C ASN A 630 17.99 12.59 -17.65
N THR A 631 17.54 11.49 -17.04
CA THR A 631 17.75 10.11 -17.46
C THR A 631 16.64 9.48 -18.32
N PRO A 632 15.39 10.01 -18.42
CA PRO A 632 14.40 9.37 -19.27
C PRO A 632 14.58 9.69 -20.76
N ILE A 633 14.39 8.66 -21.58
CA ILE A 633 14.08 8.73 -23.01
C ILE A 633 12.57 8.46 -23.13
N LEU A 634 11.78 9.49 -23.43
CA LEU A 634 10.32 9.42 -23.40
C LEU A 634 9.76 9.20 -24.80
N LEU A 635 8.99 8.15 -24.98
CA LEU A 635 8.30 7.82 -26.23
C LEU A 635 6.81 8.04 -26.01
N VAL A 636 6.27 9.11 -26.58
CA VAL A 636 4.86 9.50 -26.43
C VAL A 636 4.07 9.03 -27.65
N PHE A 637 3.15 8.10 -27.41
CA PHE A 637 2.33 7.49 -28.45
C PHE A 637 0.93 8.09 -28.45
N THR A 638 0.45 8.48 -29.63
CA THR A 638 -0.92 8.92 -29.86
C THR A 638 -1.49 8.19 -31.07
N ALA A 639 -2.80 7.99 -31.13
CA ALA A 639 -3.49 7.47 -32.31
C ALA A 639 -4.70 8.35 -32.62
N ARG A 640 -5.19 8.29 -33.87
CA ARG A 640 -6.43 8.96 -34.23
C ARG A 640 -7.61 8.21 -33.62
N ASP A 641 -8.47 8.93 -32.93
CA ASP A 641 -9.71 8.39 -32.41
C ASP A 641 -10.72 8.16 -33.54
N ARG A 642 -11.32 6.96 -33.59
CA ARG A 642 -12.33 6.62 -34.59
C ARG A 642 -13.63 7.39 -34.39
N HIS A 643 -13.98 7.64 -33.12
CA HIS A 643 -15.20 8.33 -32.72
C HIS A 643 -14.86 9.28 -31.57
N ASP A 644 -15.28 10.53 -31.70
CA ASP A 644 -15.23 11.50 -30.60
C ASP A 644 -16.52 11.43 -29.77
N LEU A 645 -16.42 11.82 -28.51
CA LEU A 645 -17.53 11.97 -27.58
C LEU A 645 -17.61 13.44 -27.16
N ALA A 646 -18.79 14.04 -27.27
CA ALA A 646 -18.99 15.42 -26.85
C ALA A 646 -18.85 15.56 -25.33
N ILE A 647 -18.29 16.69 -24.88
CA ILE A 647 -18.27 17.10 -23.47
C ILE A 647 -19.30 18.22 -23.31
N PRO A 648 -20.41 17.99 -22.59
CA PRO A 648 -21.45 19.00 -22.43
C PRO A 648 -20.92 20.32 -21.86
N GLY A 649 -21.23 21.43 -22.53
CA GLY A 649 -20.77 22.77 -22.16
C GLY A 649 -19.36 23.13 -22.64
N GLU A 650 -18.68 22.25 -23.36
CA GLU A 650 -17.41 22.57 -24.04
C GLU A 650 -17.63 22.62 -25.56
N THR A 651 -16.77 23.37 -26.26
CA THR A 651 -16.76 23.44 -27.74
C THR A 651 -15.94 22.32 -28.39
N TYR A 652 -15.37 21.42 -27.58
CA TYR A 652 -14.53 20.31 -28.01
C TYR A 652 -14.98 19.00 -27.35
N GLY A 653 -14.64 17.87 -27.98
CA GLY A 653 -14.87 16.53 -27.44
C GLY A 653 -13.66 15.92 -26.71
N PHE A 654 -13.84 14.68 -26.25
CA PHE A 654 -12.81 13.91 -25.55
C PHE A 654 -11.57 13.63 -26.40
N SER A 655 -11.70 13.41 -27.71
CA SER A 655 -10.56 13.24 -28.64
C SER A 655 -9.65 14.46 -28.61
N THR A 656 -10.25 15.67 -28.63
CA THR A 656 -9.51 16.93 -28.59
C THR A 656 -8.86 17.13 -27.22
N LEU A 657 -9.58 16.85 -26.13
CA LEU A 657 -9.04 16.93 -24.77
C LEU A 657 -7.83 15.99 -24.59
N LYS A 658 -7.95 14.73 -25.01
CA LYS A 658 -6.86 13.74 -24.94
C LYS A 658 -5.64 14.19 -25.74
N MET A 659 -5.85 14.68 -26.97
CA MET A 659 -4.76 15.14 -27.82
C MET A 659 -4.11 16.42 -27.26
N ALA A 660 -4.88 17.36 -26.73
CA ALA A 660 -4.36 18.57 -26.07
C ALA A 660 -3.46 18.21 -24.87
N GLN A 661 -3.87 17.22 -24.07
CA GLN A 661 -3.05 16.70 -22.96
C GLN A 661 -1.74 16.09 -23.47
N ALA A 662 -1.79 15.28 -24.53
CA ALA A 662 -0.61 14.66 -25.10
C ALA A 662 0.39 15.66 -25.66
N LEU A 663 -0.08 16.59 -26.51
CA LEU A 663 0.77 17.61 -27.13
C LEU A 663 1.28 18.62 -26.11
N GLY A 664 0.46 18.99 -25.12
CA GLY A 664 0.86 19.84 -24.01
C GLY A 664 1.97 19.21 -23.18
N ASP A 665 1.93 17.90 -22.93
CA ASP A 665 3.01 17.21 -22.22
C ASP A 665 4.30 17.12 -23.05
N VAL A 666 4.21 16.76 -24.33
CA VAL A 666 5.38 16.73 -25.23
C VAL A 666 6.05 18.10 -25.29
N ALA A 667 5.27 19.18 -25.47
CA ALA A 667 5.79 20.53 -25.51
C ALA A 667 6.48 20.91 -24.20
N THR A 668 5.88 20.57 -23.05
CA THR A 668 6.45 20.82 -21.73
C THR A 668 7.76 20.06 -21.52
N LEU A 669 7.81 18.78 -21.89
CA LEU A 669 9.00 17.93 -21.77
C LEU A 669 10.14 18.45 -22.65
N ARG A 670 9.87 18.79 -23.91
CA ARG A 670 10.88 19.37 -24.82
C ARG A 670 11.38 20.73 -24.33
N ALA A 671 10.48 21.60 -23.85
CA ALA A 671 10.86 22.90 -23.27
C ALA A 671 11.75 22.74 -22.02
N ALA A 672 11.58 21.66 -21.26
CA ALA A 672 12.43 21.30 -20.13
C ALA A 672 13.73 20.56 -20.53
N GLY A 673 14.07 20.49 -21.83
CA GLY A 673 15.28 19.85 -22.32
C GLY A 673 15.27 18.31 -22.18
N ARG A 674 14.09 17.70 -22.08
CA ARG A 674 13.94 16.24 -21.99
C ARG A 674 13.98 15.60 -23.37
N ARG A 675 14.49 14.37 -23.43
CA ARG A 675 14.53 13.53 -24.64
C ARG A 675 13.14 12.93 -24.92
N ALA A 676 12.21 13.77 -25.36
CA ALA A 676 10.81 13.40 -25.60
C ALA A 676 10.50 13.31 -27.10
N PHE A 677 10.13 12.11 -27.53
CA PHE A 677 9.82 11.75 -28.90
C PHE A 677 8.31 11.54 -29.06
N TRP A 678 7.67 12.28 -29.96
CA TRP A 678 6.25 12.12 -30.26
C TRP A 678 6.04 11.25 -31.49
N LEU A 679 5.29 10.16 -31.31
CA LEU A 679 5.08 9.10 -32.29
C LEU A 679 3.57 8.95 -32.58
N PRO A 680 3.03 9.69 -33.56
CA PRO A 680 1.65 9.51 -33.99
C PRO A 680 1.50 8.22 -34.81
N LEU A 681 0.65 7.31 -34.34
CA LEU A 681 0.47 5.97 -34.90
C LEU A 681 -0.64 5.85 -35.96
N GLY A 682 -1.31 6.96 -36.30
CA GLY A 682 -2.41 6.98 -37.26
C GLY A 682 -3.65 6.20 -36.80
N ASP A 683 -4.29 5.49 -37.73
CA ASP A 683 -5.59 4.81 -37.53
C ASP A 683 -5.45 3.32 -37.11
N ALA A 684 -4.23 2.78 -37.19
CA ALA A 684 -3.91 1.37 -36.94
C ALA A 684 -2.76 1.24 -35.91
N PRO A 685 -2.99 1.61 -34.64
CA PRO A 685 -1.92 1.71 -33.64
C PRO A 685 -1.18 0.41 -33.38
N GLU A 686 -1.87 -0.74 -33.44
CA GLU A 686 -1.26 -2.05 -33.22
C GLU A 686 -0.21 -2.37 -34.30
N ALA A 687 -0.59 -2.22 -35.57
CA ALA A 687 0.31 -2.44 -36.70
C ALA A 687 1.49 -1.45 -36.70
N ALA A 688 1.23 -0.18 -36.38
CA ALA A 688 2.28 0.85 -36.30
C ALA A 688 3.29 0.56 -35.16
N LEU A 689 2.83 0.05 -34.01
CA LEU A 689 3.71 -0.37 -32.92
C LEU A 689 4.55 -1.61 -33.30
N GLU A 690 3.98 -2.55 -34.03
CA GLU A 690 4.72 -3.72 -34.54
C GLU A 690 5.78 -3.30 -35.57
N GLU A 691 5.45 -2.37 -36.48
CA GLU A 691 6.41 -1.80 -37.43
C GLU A 691 7.54 -1.06 -36.71
N LEU A 692 7.20 -0.25 -35.70
CA LEU A 692 8.18 0.44 -34.86
C LEU A 692 9.11 -0.56 -34.15
N ALA A 693 8.56 -1.62 -33.55
CA ALA A 693 9.34 -2.67 -32.92
C ALA A 693 10.30 -3.33 -33.91
N ALA A 694 9.82 -3.70 -35.10
CA ALA A 694 10.67 -4.25 -36.15
C ALA A 694 11.75 -3.25 -36.60
N GLY A 695 11.41 -1.97 -36.70
CA GLY A 695 12.32 -0.89 -37.07
C GLY A 695 13.43 -0.65 -36.05
N LEU A 696 13.13 -0.74 -34.75
CA LEU A 696 14.10 -0.65 -33.66
C LEU A 696 14.96 -1.91 -33.56
N ALA A 697 14.36 -3.11 -33.72
CA ALA A 697 15.09 -4.38 -33.67
C ALA A 697 16.17 -4.49 -34.75
N ARG A 698 15.99 -3.85 -35.91
CA ARG A 698 17.03 -3.79 -36.95
C ARG A 698 18.17 -2.82 -36.63
N ARG A 699 17.92 -1.81 -35.81
CA ARG A 699 18.83 -0.67 -35.58
C ARG A 699 19.63 -0.77 -34.29
N LEU A 700 19.10 -1.45 -33.27
CA LEU A 700 19.74 -1.58 -31.95
C LEU A 700 20.74 -2.74 -31.87
N GLY A 701 21.08 -3.37 -33.00
CA GLY A 701 21.70 -4.70 -33.00
C GLY A 701 20.72 -5.68 -32.42
#